data_AF-A0A0N4V866-F1
#
_entry.id   AF-A0A0N4V866-F1
#
_cell.length_a   1.000
_cell.length_b   1.000
_cell.length_c   1.000
_cell.angle_alpha   90.00
_cell.angle_beta   90.00
_cell.angle_gamma   90.00
#
_symmetry.space_group_name_H-M   'P 1'
#
loop_
_entity.id
_entity.type
_entity.pdbx_description
1 polymer ?
#
loop_
_entity_poly.entity_id
_entity_poly.type
_entity_poly.pdbx_seq_one_letter_code
_entity_poly.pdbx_strand_id
1 'polypeptide(L)'
;MKNSDNNIFETVEKKKRAVFERLTLRKKRAWLNGFADRGFLRLYAPTGSRSIVFPVTIETTVSDICSVLGFEAIYLQIGGLHIRKLATNTCLLQIQNEILTTLGYERPEECSEAGDATHLTHIFCFYMGQPEHSAAAGTSKEILVANCCIRKGRMLHKWIKRRCVLYNGTIRIENDGEEDEVIILSRYRIEVAECSRGKYLKISDCSRHFCFLFDAIGEMNLWLTRVLQTQMAPSCDLSEQKLLFLPDRLFSVGVDRQILTLNLRRNSLQHKINSQIRAPSLGWLDDLNRLSSLRSLNVSDNLIMIFPKSMFQLPALSELYLTGNCLKELPSEISCLQNLTTLNLSNNWLKSLPGEISECSNLTTLDLSFNYFKQIPIGLFCLSKLTFLQFAGNELSSAAVHGLASLHFTKLDFRRNMFARSLRITAFMFESLTDLDLRDGAALAELDLSNLPSVQVLHCERLKLKTLRVNGSSLKCLYADRNELAQVIIMPVPIHLVTFSLSFNKLTLLPDWITDLPMIESVFVDHNSVYQLPYRIFMNVSSLKQLHVNHNYIEVLPDGIENCSVEILALQNNNLTELPVNLLKAAHKLRNLNVSFNQLQQLPPPNPMIDLNKLQFLRAAGNKLDEGVMGTIVTCRRLRLIDLSYNKLRFFDDSCLLRLTMLEEVNLSANQLTSVSYAFGVLPNLQVLRLHSNFIAAIPDLSQSPSLTLLDISNNKLDRLDTHLCMAKTLKHLDLTCNPTLHVNARCICSNSDEKICRSDRSISVVDVGSQTSSLFYQMGFSESAGQRNKLCIQQIRRSVGVHSVYGIVDGGSNEQIPSLIADKLNGFITKMNPENAVDLKMALIRAHEHLGQVGERLGASALLVLITTTHVYCANSGHCRALICRRGIANEISGNFETLTQEDYENLRKGNATITKENIIEGVCPCVRQLGFTFLYPAIVPNPVKKTVVLSEGDEFIVLASRAVWNLLSHQQIVDLIRPIKNPQIAAKKLQDTVQSLEHCGNVSVIVIRLNWLDGNARECDTRSMPNFNTLEKVAFSEEDLARRGETTLRNIEERLERISEAISKIEDDSNNNQTSLGVLDCLDLIARNSLRKRSTLRARLHRSLGPSRCTTPQNSLPNAHSYGELDYASRTPSITSAPPDPLIKPSNNDSIEKPRILNLGTDDDEYTVSQKNNGDEYKSDSINAPLRHRARYSIRSRVEMFDKLNLNTVTSRERFQRARLSVGRHLRMKTPDEAETKTRSIL
;
A
#
# COMPACT_ATOMS: atom_id res chain seq x y z
N MET A 1 -50.74 26.25 -37.26
CA MET A 1 -50.49 24.82 -36.93
C MET A 1 -49.14 24.41 -37.48
N LYS A 2 -48.52 23.36 -36.93
CA LYS A 2 -47.18 22.83 -37.30
C LYS A 2 -46.02 23.84 -37.14
N ASN A 3 -45.56 24.01 -35.90
CA ASN A 3 -44.16 24.39 -35.65
C ASN A 3 -43.27 23.15 -35.90
N SER A 4 -42.07 23.32 -36.44
CA SER A 4 -41.13 22.22 -36.71
C SER A 4 -39.66 22.56 -36.38
N ASP A 5 -39.44 23.30 -35.30
CA ASP A 5 -38.11 23.56 -34.72
C ASP A 5 -37.88 22.69 -33.49
N ASN A 6 -37.36 21.46 -33.68
CA ASN A 6 -37.06 20.57 -32.54
C ASN A 6 -35.89 19.58 -32.73
N ASN A 7 -35.02 19.80 -33.72
CA ASN A 7 -33.72 19.11 -33.80
C ASN A 7 -32.62 20.01 -33.21
N ILE A 8 -32.47 19.98 -31.89
CA ILE A 8 -31.46 20.78 -31.17
C ILE A 8 -30.03 20.24 -31.39
N PHE A 9 -29.92 18.97 -31.79
CA PHE A 9 -28.70 18.33 -32.28
C PHE A 9 -29.08 17.42 -33.46
N GLU A 10 -28.45 17.58 -34.63
CA GLU A 10 -28.53 16.55 -35.69
C GLU A 10 -27.67 15.35 -35.27
N THR A 11 -28.27 14.17 -35.23
CA THR A 11 -27.53 12.89 -35.16
C THR A 11 -26.73 12.67 -36.45
N VAL A 12 -25.77 11.73 -36.44
CA VAL A 12 -24.66 11.65 -37.42
C VAL A 12 -25.07 11.03 -38.78
N GLU A 13 -26.22 11.43 -39.32
CA GLU A 13 -26.73 10.97 -40.63
C GLU A 13 -26.47 11.96 -41.78
N LYS A 14 -26.02 13.20 -41.49
CA LYS A 14 -25.85 14.24 -42.53
C LYS A 14 -24.46 14.85 -42.57
N LYS A 15 -23.82 14.71 -43.75
CA LYS A 15 -22.51 15.28 -44.08
C LYS A 15 -22.55 16.80 -44.26
N LYS A 16 -22.54 17.56 -43.17
CA LYS A 16 -22.16 18.99 -43.14
C LYS A 16 -21.09 19.22 -42.08
N ARG A 17 -20.16 20.16 -42.33
CA ARG A 17 -19.18 20.60 -41.33
C ARG A 17 -19.92 21.23 -40.15
N ALA A 18 -19.86 20.60 -38.99
CA ALA A 18 -20.50 21.09 -37.78
C ALA A 18 -19.86 22.40 -37.32
N VAL A 19 -20.66 23.47 -37.24
CA VAL A 19 -20.28 24.67 -36.49
C VAL A 19 -20.55 24.37 -35.02
N PHE A 20 -19.50 24.34 -34.20
CA PHE A 20 -19.62 24.01 -32.78
C PHE A 20 -20.30 25.13 -31.99
N GLU A 21 -21.63 25.04 -31.90
CA GLU A 21 -22.41 25.84 -30.97
C GLU A 21 -21.95 25.63 -29.52
N ARG A 22 -21.98 26.71 -28.73
CA ARG A 22 -21.65 26.67 -27.31
C ARG A 22 -22.78 26.00 -26.52
N LEU A 23 -22.59 24.72 -26.17
CA LEU A 23 -23.48 23.93 -25.32
C LEU A 23 -23.85 24.66 -24.00
N THR A 24 -25.05 25.23 -23.94
CA THR A 24 -25.60 25.83 -22.72
C THR A 24 -26.19 24.77 -21.79
N LEU A 25 -26.26 25.04 -20.49
CA LEU A 25 -26.88 24.14 -19.49
C LEU A 25 -28.31 23.73 -19.88
N ARG A 26 -29.10 24.64 -20.48
CA ARG A 26 -30.46 24.35 -20.97
C ARG A 26 -30.44 23.39 -22.16
N LYS A 27 -29.55 23.57 -23.15
CA LYS A 27 -29.38 22.62 -24.27
C LYS A 27 -28.86 21.26 -23.78
N LYS A 28 -27.96 21.23 -22.78
CA LYS A 28 -27.45 19.98 -22.18
C LYS A 28 -28.55 19.15 -21.51
N ARG A 29 -29.38 19.76 -20.65
CA ARG A 29 -30.53 19.08 -20.04
C ARG A 29 -31.55 18.62 -21.09
N ALA A 30 -31.83 19.42 -22.12
CA ALA A 30 -32.73 19.04 -23.20
C ALA A 30 -32.25 17.82 -24.03
N TRP A 31 -30.93 17.57 -24.10
CA TRP A 31 -30.37 16.37 -24.75
C TRP A 31 -30.60 15.11 -23.91
N LEU A 32 -30.30 15.20 -22.61
CA LEU A 32 -30.37 14.08 -21.66
C LEU A 32 -31.81 13.68 -21.33
N ASN A 33 -32.71 14.66 -21.17
CA ASN A 33 -34.13 14.43 -20.90
C ASN A 33 -34.89 13.71 -22.04
N GLY A 34 -34.24 13.41 -23.17
CA GLY A 34 -34.85 12.68 -24.27
C GLY A 34 -34.99 11.18 -23.99
N PHE A 35 -33.87 10.51 -23.73
CA PHE A 35 -33.75 9.05 -23.69
C PHE A 35 -32.45 8.64 -22.98
N ALA A 36 -32.43 7.46 -22.35
CA ALA A 36 -31.27 6.92 -21.61
C ALA A 36 -30.12 6.40 -22.49
N ASP A 37 -30.24 6.48 -23.82
CA ASP A 37 -29.21 6.12 -24.80
C ASP A 37 -28.21 7.26 -25.08
N ARG A 38 -28.46 8.45 -24.53
CA ARG A 38 -27.72 9.70 -24.82
C ARG A 38 -26.79 10.11 -23.69
N GLY A 39 -25.68 10.74 -24.05
CA GLY A 39 -24.74 11.32 -23.11
C GLY A 39 -23.79 12.32 -23.74
N PHE A 40 -22.74 12.67 -23.01
CA PHE A 40 -21.62 13.49 -23.46
C PHE A 40 -20.29 12.75 -23.31
N LEU A 41 -19.30 13.12 -24.11
CA LEU A 41 -17.91 12.70 -23.97
C LEU A 41 -17.00 13.93 -23.96
N ARG A 42 -16.02 13.94 -23.05
CA ARG A 42 -14.93 14.92 -23.08
C ARG A 42 -13.74 14.35 -23.86
N LEU A 43 -13.40 15.00 -24.98
CA LEU A 43 -12.33 14.60 -25.88
C LEU A 43 -11.15 15.59 -25.78
N TYR A 44 -9.95 15.10 -25.51
CA TYR A 44 -8.73 15.88 -25.31
C TYR A 44 -7.90 16.02 -26.58
N ALA A 45 -7.24 17.17 -26.74
CA ALA A 45 -6.21 17.34 -27.77
C ALA A 45 -4.93 16.56 -27.39
N PRO A 46 -4.08 16.15 -28.35
CA PRO A 46 -2.85 15.38 -28.10
C PRO A 46 -1.95 15.89 -26.96
N THR A 47 -1.78 17.21 -26.84
CA THR A 47 -1.02 17.86 -25.75
C THR A 47 -1.66 17.79 -24.35
N GLY A 48 -2.87 17.23 -24.21
CA GLY A 48 -3.70 17.31 -23.00
C GLY A 48 -4.21 18.71 -22.63
N SER A 49 -3.63 19.77 -23.21
CA SER A 49 -3.84 21.17 -22.81
C SER A 49 -5.22 21.77 -23.12
N ARG A 50 -6.06 21.07 -23.89
CA ARG A 50 -7.40 21.48 -24.31
C ARG A 50 -8.31 20.26 -24.43
N SER A 51 -9.61 20.45 -24.18
CA SER A 51 -10.64 19.46 -24.50
C SER A 51 -11.92 20.11 -25.05
N ILE A 52 -12.66 19.34 -25.83
CA ILE A 52 -14.03 19.63 -26.28
C ILE A 52 -15.01 18.68 -25.59
N VAL A 53 -16.31 19.00 -25.67
CA VAL A 53 -17.39 18.19 -25.13
C VAL A 53 -18.34 17.88 -26.29
N PHE A 54 -18.54 16.60 -26.57
CA PHE A 54 -19.23 16.13 -27.77
C PHE A 54 -20.48 15.32 -27.36
N PRO A 55 -21.69 15.65 -27.87
CA PRO A 55 -22.90 14.86 -27.62
C PRO A 55 -22.86 13.56 -28.43
N VAL A 56 -23.28 12.45 -27.83
CA VAL A 56 -23.26 11.11 -28.45
C VAL A 56 -24.42 10.24 -27.97
N THR A 57 -24.68 9.16 -28.71
CA THR A 57 -25.49 8.01 -28.25
C THR A 57 -24.61 6.81 -27.91
N ILE A 58 -25.16 5.79 -27.25
CA ILE A 58 -24.50 4.49 -27.01
C ILE A 58 -24.13 3.74 -28.29
N GLU A 59 -24.70 4.11 -29.44
CA GLU A 59 -24.42 3.54 -30.76
C GLU A 59 -23.34 4.30 -31.53
N THR A 60 -22.95 5.50 -31.08
CA THR A 60 -21.99 6.36 -31.78
C THR A 60 -20.57 5.80 -31.68
N THR A 61 -19.96 5.47 -32.83
CA THR A 61 -18.64 4.81 -32.90
C THR A 61 -17.47 5.81 -32.99
N VAL A 62 -16.24 5.32 -32.78
CA VAL A 62 -14.99 6.05 -33.10
C VAL A 62 -15.03 6.57 -34.54
N SER A 63 -15.49 5.77 -35.51
CA SER A 63 -15.55 6.14 -36.93
C SER A 63 -16.41 7.38 -37.16
N ASP A 64 -17.59 7.44 -36.53
CA ASP A 64 -18.54 8.53 -36.70
C ASP A 64 -17.96 9.84 -36.15
N ILE A 65 -17.42 9.79 -34.92
CA ILE A 65 -16.76 10.92 -34.26
C ILE A 65 -15.56 11.41 -35.07
N CYS A 66 -14.70 10.50 -35.54
CA CYS A 66 -13.55 10.82 -36.40
C CYS A 66 -13.99 11.48 -37.71
N SER A 67 -15.08 11.02 -38.33
CA SER A 67 -15.59 11.58 -39.60
C SER A 67 -16.13 13.00 -39.47
N VAL A 68 -16.75 13.34 -38.33
CA VAL A 68 -17.29 14.68 -38.03
C VAL A 68 -16.18 15.65 -37.62
N LEU A 69 -15.21 15.18 -36.82
CA LEU A 69 -14.13 16.02 -36.28
C LEU A 69 -12.91 16.16 -37.21
N GLY A 70 -12.71 15.22 -38.14
CA GLY A 70 -11.58 15.24 -39.08
C GLY A 70 -10.26 14.69 -38.51
N PHE A 71 -10.33 13.68 -37.64
CA PHE A 71 -9.16 13.01 -37.05
C PHE A 71 -9.06 11.54 -37.48
N GLU A 72 -7.86 10.95 -37.48
CA GLU A 72 -7.65 9.56 -37.94
C GLU A 72 -8.01 8.50 -36.89
N ALA A 73 -7.87 8.79 -35.60
CA ALA A 73 -8.07 7.82 -34.53
C ALA A 73 -8.33 8.49 -33.17
N ILE A 74 -8.95 7.75 -32.25
CA ILE A 74 -9.09 8.11 -30.84
C ILE A 74 -8.28 7.13 -29.99
N TYR A 75 -7.61 7.65 -28.97
CA TYR A 75 -6.84 6.88 -27.99
C TYR A 75 -7.50 6.99 -26.61
N LEU A 76 -7.59 5.88 -25.87
CA LEU A 76 -7.99 5.86 -24.47
C LEU A 76 -6.74 5.74 -23.60
N GLN A 77 -6.53 6.71 -22.72
CA GLN A 77 -5.64 6.58 -21.56
C GLN A 77 -6.47 6.17 -20.34
N ILE A 78 -5.97 5.22 -19.55
CA ILE A 78 -6.51 4.86 -18.22
C ILE A 78 -5.45 5.17 -17.16
N GLY A 79 -5.88 5.89 -16.11
CA GLY A 79 -5.02 6.38 -15.04
C GLY A 79 -3.79 7.13 -15.56
N GLY A 80 -2.69 7.00 -14.83
CA GLY A 80 -1.41 7.62 -15.18
C GLY A 80 -0.59 6.92 -16.27
N LEU A 81 -0.97 5.73 -16.76
CA LEU A 81 -0.04 4.82 -17.46
C LEU A 81 -0.49 4.34 -18.85
N HIS A 82 -1.53 3.50 -18.93
CA HIS A 82 -1.83 2.72 -20.14
C HIS A 82 -2.53 3.57 -21.21
N ILE A 83 -2.03 3.52 -22.46
CA ILE A 83 -2.60 4.24 -23.61
C ILE A 83 -2.87 3.24 -24.74
N ARG A 84 -4.14 3.04 -25.10
CA ARG A 84 -4.54 2.16 -26.22
C ARG A 84 -5.26 2.94 -27.34
N LYS A 85 -4.93 2.63 -28.59
CA LYS A 85 -5.71 3.07 -29.76
C LYS A 85 -7.04 2.31 -29.77
N LEU A 86 -8.16 3.02 -29.93
CA LEU A 86 -9.48 2.38 -30.03
C LEU A 86 -9.76 1.91 -31.47
N ALA A 87 -10.56 0.85 -31.62
CA ALA A 87 -10.98 0.35 -32.93
C ALA A 87 -12.12 1.21 -33.49
N THR A 88 -12.22 1.32 -34.82
CA THR A 88 -13.16 2.22 -35.51
C THR A 88 -14.63 1.97 -35.17
N ASN A 89 -14.99 0.73 -34.85
CA ASN A 89 -16.34 0.29 -34.44
C ASN A 89 -16.61 0.40 -32.93
N THR A 90 -15.70 0.96 -32.13
CA THR A 90 -15.85 1.03 -30.66
C THR A 90 -16.81 2.16 -30.27
N CYS A 91 -17.79 1.87 -29.41
CA CYS A 91 -18.70 2.90 -28.85
C CYS A 91 -18.12 3.50 -27.56
N LEU A 92 -17.74 4.78 -27.60
CA LEU A 92 -17.05 5.43 -26.47
C LEU A 92 -17.95 5.64 -25.25
N LEU A 93 -19.24 5.96 -25.47
CA LEU A 93 -20.19 6.16 -24.36
C LEU A 93 -20.42 4.86 -23.57
N GLN A 94 -20.39 3.71 -24.24
CA GLN A 94 -20.46 2.41 -23.56
C GLN A 94 -19.25 2.20 -22.64
N ILE A 95 -18.02 2.47 -23.11
CA ILE A 95 -16.80 2.38 -22.29
C ILE A 95 -16.84 3.37 -21.12
N GLN A 96 -17.28 4.60 -21.33
CA GLN A 96 -17.44 5.58 -20.25
C GLN A 96 -18.43 5.08 -19.19
N ASN A 97 -19.60 4.61 -19.62
CA ASN A 97 -20.64 4.14 -18.71
C ASN A 97 -20.25 2.83 -18.01
N GLU A 98 -19.49 1.95 -18.66
CA GLU A 98 -18.87 0.77 -18.04
C GLU A 98 -17.90 1.17 -16.91
N ILE A 99 -16.99 2.11 -17.17
CA ILE A 99 -16.02 2.62 -16.17
C ILE A 99 -16.75 3.25 -14.97
N LEU A 100 -17.72 4.13 -15.22
CA LEU A 100 -18.48 4.81 -14.16
C LEU A 100 -19.35 3.82 -13.36
N THR A 101 -19.99 2.85 -14.01
CA THR A 101 -20.75 1.79 -13.33
C THR A 101 -19.83 0.93 -12.46
N THR A 102 -18.61 0.62 -12.94
CA THR A 102 -17.60 -0.13 -12.18
C THR A 102 -17.12 0.65 -10.96
N LEU A 103 -16.92 1.97 -11.09
CA LEU A 103 -16.68 2.91 -9.97
C LEU A 103 -17.85 3.00 -8.97
N GLY A 104 -19.01 2.44 -9.31
CA GLY A 104 -20.17 2.35 -8.41
C GLY A 104 -21.28 3.37 -8.68
N TYR A 105 -21.29 4.05 -9.84
CA TYR A 105 -22.50 4.74 -10.30
C TYR A 105 -23.62 3.72 -10.54
N GLU A 106 -24.83 4.01 -10.05
CA GLU A 106 -25.97 3.07 -10.11
C GLU A 106 -27.06 3.49 -11.11
N ARG A 107 -27.04 4.74 -11.59
CA ARG A 107 -28.04 5.27 -12.55
C ARG A 107 -27.37 5.62 -13.90
N PRO A 108 -27.88 5.14 -15.04
CA PRO A 108 -27.37 5.52 -16.36
C PRO A 108 -27.40 7.03 -16.62
N GLU A 109 -28.39 7.74 -16.09
CA GLU A 109 -28.53 9.20 -16.16
C GLU A 109 -27.31 9.93 -15.57
N GLU A 110 -26.85 9.47 -14.39
CA GLU A 110 -25.69 10.05 -13.70
C GLU A 110 -24.39 9.76 -14.45
N CYS A 111 -24.26 8.59 -15.09
CA CYS A 111 -23.14 8.27 -15.99
C CYS A 111 -23.11 9.19 -17.23
N SER A 112 -24.29 9.44 -17.82
CA SER A 112 -24.44 10.32 -19.00
C SER A 112 -24.23 11.80 -18.69
N GLU A 113 -24.55 12.27 -17.48
CA GLU A 113 -24.19 13.62 -17.00
C GLU A 113 -22.68 13.76 -16.73
N ALA A 114 -22.05 12.73 -16.15
CA ALA A 114 -20.64 12.79 -15.74
C ALA A 114 -19.65 12.97 -16.90
N GLY A 115 -20.01 12.61 -18.14
CA GLY A 115 -19.12 12.72 -19.31
C GLY A 115 -18.67 14.13 -19.72
N ASP A 116 -19.24 15.18 -19.13
CA ASP A 116 -18.76 16.57 -19.25
C ASP A 116 -17.63 16.90 -18.25
N ALA A 117 -17.38 16.07 -17.25
CA ALA A 117 -16.49 16.39 -16.13
C ALA A 117 -15.01 16.54 -16.54
N THR A 118 -14.33 17.51 -15.92
CA THR A 118 -12.87 17.70 -16.06
C THR A 118 -12.04 16.98 -15.00
N HIS A 119 -12.66 16.46 -13.94
CA HIS A 119 -11.96 15.72 -12.88
C HIS A 119 -11.65 14.26 -13.28
N LEU A 120 -12.52 13.64 -14.08
CA LEU A 120 -12.37 12.25 -14.58
C LEU A 120 -11.07 12.01 -15.38
N THR A 121 -10.41 13.07 -15.85
CA THR A 121 -9.11 13.09 -16.54
C THR A 121 -8.06 12.15 -15.92
N HIS A 122 -7.99 12.10 -14.59
CA HIS A 122 -7.01 11.30 -13.84
C HIS A 122 -7.46 9.83 -13.63
N ILE A 123 -8.68 9.49 -14.06
CA ILE A 123 -9.22 8.14 -14.14
C ILE A 123 -9.16 7.63 -15.58
N PHE A 124 -9.66 8.41 -16.55
CA PHE A 124 -9.59 8.11 -17.97
C PHE A 124 -9.59 9.37 -18.84
N CYS A 125 -8.99 9.28 -20.03
CA CYS A 125 -8.99 10.32 -21.04
C CYS A 125 -9.19 9.73 -22.44
N PHE A 126 -10.12 10.28 -23.22
CA PHE A 126 -10.19 10.06 -24.66
C PHE A 126 -9.40 11.16 -25.39
N TYR A 127 -8.39 10.81 -26.16
CA TYR A 127 -7.55 11.74 -26.94
C TYR A 127 -7.86 11.68 -28.44
N MET A 128 -7.97 12.85 -29.06
CA MET A 128 -8.17 13.05 -30.50
C MET A 128 -6.81 12.98 -31.22
N GLY A 129 -6.43 11.78 -31.65
CA GLY A 129 -5.07 11.47 -32.11
C GLY A 129 -4.14 10.99 -30.99
N GLN A 130 -2.91 10.62 -31.38
CA GLN A 130 -1.91 10.09 -30.45
C GLN A 130 -1.48 11.17 -29.43
N PRO A 131 -1.47 10.89 -28.11
CA PRO A 131 -1.00 11.84 -27.10
C PRO A 131 0.46 12.28 -27.32
N GLU A 132 0.75 13.56 -27.09
CA GLU A 132 2.09 14.14 -27.26
C GLU A 132 2.93 13.96 -25.99
N HIS A 133 3.98 13.15 -26.08
CA HIS A 133 4.93 12.91 -24.99
C HIS A 133 5.76 14.16 -24.68
N SER A 134 5.32 14.95 -23.69
CA SER A 134 6.20 15.89 -23.00
C SER A 134 7.22 15.13 -22.13
N ALA A 135 8.27 14.60 -22.77
CA ALA A 135 9.38 13.94 -22.11
C ALA A 135 9.93 14.81 -20.97
N ALA A 136 9.79 14.32 -19.73
CA ALA A 136 10.14 15.07 -18.53
C ALA A 136 11.67 15.12 -18.35
N ALA A 137 12.19 16.34 -18.17
CA ALA A 137 13.50 16.67 -17.58
C ALA A 137 14.63 15.63 -17.74
N GLY A 138 15.28 15.60 -18.91
CA GLY A 138 16.52 14.83 -19.13
C GLY A 138 17.50 15.55 -20.05
N THR A 139 17.11 15.77 -21.30
CA THR A 139 17.85 16.65 -22.22
C THR A 139 17.39 18.11 -22.05
N SER A 140 18.27 19.00 -21.58
CA SER A 140 17.97 20.44 -21.56
C SER A 140 17.73 20.95 -22.99
N LYS A 141 16.69 21.78 -23.18
CA LYS A 141 16.30 22.33 -24.49
C LYS A 141 17.21 23.46 -24.99
N GLU A 142 18.40 23.58 -24.41
CA GLU A 142 19.41 24.55 -24.82
C GLU A 142 20.00 24.11 -26.16
N ILE A 143 19.78 24.92 -27.18
CA ILE A 143 20.47 24.80 -28.47
C ILE A 143 21.92 25.23 -28.25
N LEU A 144 22.88 24.33 -28.46
CA LEU A 144 24.30 24.69 -28.46
C LEU A 144 24.69 25.15 -29.87
N VAL A 145 25.36 26.29 -29.97
CA VAL A 145 25.79 26.89 -31.24
C VAL A 145 27.28 27.21 -31.15
N ALA A 146 28.07 26.73 -32.11
CA ALA A 146 29.52 26.91 -32.15
C ALA A 146 29.99 27.20 -33.58
N ASN A 147 30.94 28.12 -33.73
CA ASN A 147 31.64 28.34 -35.00
C ASN A 147 32.91 27.49 -35.01
N CYS A 148 32.82 26.22 -35.38
CA CYS A 148 33.93 25.28 -35.29
C CYS A 148 34.51 24.94 -36.68
N CYS A 149 35.77 24.50 -36.69
CA CYS A 149 36.42 23.97 -37.89
C CYS A 149 35.98 22.52 -38.11
N ILE A 150 35.34 22.25 -39.25
CA ILE A 150 34.89 20.92 -39.65
C ILE A 150 35.85 20.33 -40.69
N ARG A 151 36.12 19.03 -40.59
CA ARG A 151 36.68 18.22 -41.68
C ARG A 151 35.79 17.00 -41.92
N LYS A 152 35.43 16.76 -43.18
CA LYS A 152 34.65 15.59 -43.66
C LYS A 152 35.60 14.66 -44.45
N GLY A 153 35.44 13.34 -44.37
CA GLY A 153 36.10 12.40 -45.30
C GLY A 153 37.57 12.03 -45.00
N ARG A 154 38.07 10.96 -45.66
CA ARG A 154 39.34 10.29 -45.30
C ARG A 154 40.57 11.13 -45.69
N MET A 155 41.46 11.34 -44.70
CA MET A 155 42.84 11.84 -44.76
C MET A 155 43.16 13.22 -45.39
N LEU A 156 42.58 13.64 -46.52
CA LEU A 156 43.09 14.80 -47.30
C LEU A 156 42.22 16.06 -47.38
N HIS A 157 41.03 16.07 -46.78
CA HIS A 157 40.17 17.28 -46.82
C HIS A 157 40.67 18.39 -45.88
N LYS A 158 40.60 19.64 -46.37
CA LYS A 158 40.91 20.86 -45.58
C LYS A 158 39.89 21.04 -44.44
N TRP A 159 40.33 21.67 -43.35
CA TRP A 159 39.44 22.16 -42.30
C TRP A 159 38.72 23.43 -42.78
N ILE A 160 37.39 23.45 -42.71
CA ILE A 160 36.54 24.58 -43.10
C ILE A 160 35.81 25.08 -41.86
N LYS A 161 35.89 26.38 -41.55
CA LYS A 161 35.14 26.95 -40.42
C LYS A 161 33.68 27.13 -40.83
N ARG A 162 32.77 26.57 -40.02
CA ARG A 162 31.32 26.56 -40.26
C ARG A 162 30.58 26.80 -38.95
N ARG A 163 29.35 27.29 -39.06
CA ARG A 163 28.45 27.43 -37.92
C ARG A 163 27.69 26.13 -37.73
N CYS A 164 27.80 25.56 -36.53
CA CYS A 164 27.18 24.31 -36.14
C CYS A 164 26.13 24.55 -35.07
N VAL A 165 24.99 23.88 -35.20
CA VAL A 165 23.86 23.96 -34.28
C VAL A 165 23.51 22.56 -33.79
N LEU A 166 23.74 22.29 -32.51
CA LEU A 166 23.41 21.04 -31.83
C LEU A 166 22.07 21.18 -31.10
N TYR A 167 21.07 20.41 -31.53
CA TYR A 167 19.74 20.40 -30.94
C TYR A 167 19.10 19.00 -31.02
N ASN A 168 18.46 18.55 -29.94
CA ASN A 168 17.66 17.31 -29.86
C ASN A 168 18.27 16.02 -30.47
N GLY A 169 19.60 15.87 -30.44
CA GLY A 169 20.28 14.72 -31.04
C GLY A 169 20.61 14.85 -32.52
N THR A 170 20.58 16.05 -33.08
CA THR A 170 21.17 16.36 -34.39
C THR A 170 22.21 17.48 -34.29
N ILE A 171 23.19 17.47 -35.19
CA ILE A 171 24.06 18.61 -35.50
C ILE A 171 23.70 19.08 -36.91
N ARG A 172 23.22 20.31 -37.04
CA ARG A 172 23.08 21.01 -38.33
C ARG A 172 24.36 21.78 -38.61
N ILE A 173 24.92 21.60 -39.80
CA ILE A 173 26.06 22.36 -40.33
C ILE A 173 25.51 23.37 -41.31
N GLU A 174 25.63 24.67 -41.01
CA GLU A 174 25.22 25.73 -41.92
C GLU A 174 26.19 25.82 -43.12
N ASN A 175 25.67 25.88 -44.35
CA ASN A 175 26.48 25.99 -45.58
C ASN A 175 26.24 27.35 -46.28
N ASP A 176 27.31 27.94 -46.84
CA ASP A 176 27.20 29.21 -47.56
C ASP A 176 26.59 29.01 -48.97
N GLY A 177 25.25 29.03 -49.06
CA GLY A 177 24.52 29.00 -50.34
C GLY A 177 24.11 27.61 -50.86
N GLU A 178 24.35 26.55 -50.09
CA GLU A 178 23.83 25.19 -50.33
C GLU A 178 22.85 24.80 -49.20
N GLU A 179 22.17 23.65 -49.32
CA GLU A 179 21.37 23.12 -48.20
C GLU A 179 22.25 22.72 -47.00
N ASP A 180 21.76 22.96 -45.78
CA ASP A 180 22.47 22.67 -44.54
C ASP A 180 22.53 21.16 -44.25
N GLU A 181 23.73 20.62 -44.00
CA GLU A 181 23.88 19.19 -43.73
C GLU A 181 23.46 18.86 -42.28
N VAL A 182 22.46 17.97 -42.12
CA VAL A 182 21.96 17.53 -40.81
C VAL A 182 22.47 16.14 -40.47
N ILE A 183 23.36 16.08 -39.47
CA ILE A 183 23.89 14.85 -38.89
C ILE A 183 22.98 14.40 -37.76
N ILE A 184 22.39 13.21 -37.87
CA ILE A 184 21.63 12.60 -36.78
C ILE A 184 22.60 11.83 -35.88
N LEU A 185 22.89 12.36 -34.68
CA LEU A 185 23.94 11.88 -33.77
C LEU A 185 23.75 10.44 -33.32
N SER A 186 22.50 9.96 -33.31
CA SER A 186 22.18 8.58 -32.99
C SER A 186 22.99 7.62 -33.86
N ARG A 187 23.17 7.93 -35.16
CA ARG A 187 23.80 7.06 -36.17
C ARG A 187 25.33 7.06 -36.19
N TYR A 188 26.01 7.71 -35.24
CA TYR A 188 27.47 7.91 -35.30
C TYR A 188 28.17 7.63 -33.96
N ARG A 189 29.28 6.87 -34.01
CA ARG A 189 30.26 6.69 -32.92
C ARG A 189 30.91 8.04 -32.62
N ILE A 190 31.01 8.40 -31.34
CA ILE A 190 31.61 9.66 -30.90
C ILE A 190 32.87 9.40 -30.08
N GLU A 191 33.95 10.10 -30.43
CA GLU A 191 35.26 10.00 -29.79
C GLU A 191 35.87 11.39 -29.61
N VAL A 192 36.73 11.57 -28.60
CA VAL A 192 37.68 12.69 -28.59
C VAL A 192 38.97 12.20 -29.23
N ALA A 193 39.45 12.92 -30.23
CA ALA A 193 40.72 12.65 -30.90
C ALA A 193 41.61 13.89 -30.86
N GLU A 194 42.90 13.72 -31.13
CA GLU A 194 43.90 14.79 -31.01
C GLU A 194 44.74 14.90 -32.29
N CYS A 195 45.17 16.12 -32.60
CA CYS A 195 46.01 16.42 -33.75
C CYS A 195 46.93 17.61 -33.45
N SER A 196 47.78 18.00 -34.40
CA SER A 196 48.67 19.17 -34.30
C SER A 196 47.96 20.53 -34.16
N ARG A 197 46.62 20.56 -34.20
CA ARG A 197 45.78 21.74 -33.90
C ARG A 197 44.99 21.62 -32.57
N GLY A 198 45.29 20.60 -31.76
CA GLY A 198 44.60 20.31 -30.50
C GLY A 198 43.56 19.19 -30.59
N LYS A 199 42.75 19.07 -29.53
CA LYS A 199 41.69 18.07 -29.38
C LYS A 199 40.42 18.46 -30.14
N TYR A 200 39.79 17.48 -30.76
CA TYR A 200 38.58 17.65 -31.57
C TYR A 200 37.58 16.51 -31.33
N LEU A 201 36.30 16.81 -31.52
CA LEU A 201 35.22 15.83 -31.45
C LEU A 201 35.14 15.09 -32.78
N LYS A 202 35.40 13.77 -32.78
CA LYS A 202 35.28 12.89 -33.94
C LYS A 202 33.94 12.17 -33.89
N ILE A 203 33.19 12.23 -34.98
CA ILE A 203 31.84 11.65 -35.13
C ILE A 203 31.84 10.79 -36.39
N SER A 204 31.75 9.46 -36.25
CA SER A 204 32.00 8.50 -37.33
C SER A 204 31.00 7.34 -37.40
N ASP A 205 30.54 7.03 -38.60
CA ASP A 205 29.80 5.84 -38.99
C ASP A 205 30.72 4.94 -39.85
N CYS A 206 30.27 3.73 -40.20
CA CYS A 206 30.92 2.84 -41.17
C CYS A 206 31.19 3.54 -42.53
N SER A 207 30.30 4.45 -42.96
CA SER A 207 30.38 5.12 -44.27
C SER A 207 31.01 6.53 -44.23
N ARG A 208 30.77 7.32 -43.18
CA ARG A 208 31.10 8.76 -43.10
C ARG A 208 31.76 9.11 -41.78
N HIS A 209 32.60 10.15 -41.78
CA HIS A 209 33.11 10.72 -40.54
C HIS A 209 33.37 12.22 -40.66
N PHE A 210 33.11 12.89 -39.54
CA PHE A 210 33.21 14.33 -39.32
C PHE A 210 34.16 14.57 -38.14
N CYS A 211 34.99 15.59 -38.24
CA CYS A 211 35.85 16.07 -37.16
C CYS A 211 35.48 17.52 -36.86
N PHE A 212 35.16 17.85 -35.61
CA PHE A 212 34.78 19.19 -35.15
C PHE A 212 35.85 19.71 -34.17
N LEU A 213 36.66 20.65 -34.64
CA LEU A 213 37.68 21.35 -33.86
C LEU A 213 37.11 22.70 -33.40
N PHE A 214 36.97 22.88 -32.09
CA PHE A 214 36.38 24.07 -31.48
C PHE A 214 37.46 25.09 -31.13
N ASP A 215 37.12 26.39 -31.10
CA ASP A 215 38.06 27.45 -30.72
C ASP A 215 38.45 27.36 -29.23
N ALA A 216 37.60 26.78 -28.38
CA ALA A 216 37.84 26.59 -26.95
C ALA A 216 37.54 25.15 -26.49
N ILE A 217 38.45 24.56 -25.69
CA ILE A 217 38.29 23.18 -25.23
C ILE A 217 37.12 22.98 -24.26
N GLY A 218 36.71 24.04 -23.54
CA GLY A 218 35.50 24.03 -22.71
C GLY A 218 34.21 23.92 -23.53
N GLU A 219 34.18 24.53 -24.72
CA GLU A 219 33.07 24.42 -25.66
C GLU A 219 33.02 23.00 -26.26
N MET A 220 34.17 22.44 -26.65
CA MET A 220 34.27 21.03 -27.06
C MET A 220 33.76 20.08 -25.96
N ASN A 221 34.13 20.32 -24.70
CA ASN A 221 33.69 19.49 -23.57
C ASN A 221 32.18 19.61 -23.32
N LEU A 222 31.60 20.81 -23.42
CA LEU A 222 30.16 21.02 -23.32
C LEU A 222 29.39 20.30 -24.44
N TRP A 223 29.90 20.39 -25.68
CA TRP A 223 29.37 19.64 -26.83
C TRP A 223 29.52 18.13 -26.63
N LEU A 224 30.69 17.63 -26.23
CA LEU A 224 30.94 16.23 -25.92
C LEU A 224 29.95 15.71 -24.87
N THR A 225 29.77 16.42 -23.75
CA THR A 225 28.81 16.05 -22.71
C THR A 225 27.39 16.00 -23.27
N ARG A 226 26.95 17.00 -24.03
CA ARG A 226 25.60 17.03 -24.63
C ARG A 226 25.39 15.95 -25.69
N VAL A 227 26.43 15.61 -26.44
CA VAL A 227 26.41 14.55 -27.47
C VAL A 227 26.39 13.17 -26.81
N LEU A 228 27.19 12.94 -25.77
CA LEU A 228 27.15 11.70 -24.98
C LEU A 228 25.80 11.53 -24.25
N GLN A 229 25.16 12.62 -23.80
CA GLN A 229 23.78 12.60 -23.28
C GLN A 229 22.71 12.17 -24.32
N THR A 230 23.05 12.05 -25.61
CA THR A 230 22.15 11.52 -26.66
C THR A 230 22.40 10.05 -26.99
N GLN A 231 23.46 9.44 -26.43
CA GLN A 231 23.76 8.02 -26.55
C GLN A 231 23.16 7.27 -25.35
N MET A 232 22.60 6.08 -25.60
CA MET A 232 22.01 5.26 -24.54
C MET A 232 23.07 4.43 -23.80
N ALA A 233 22.82 4.12 -22.53
CA ALA A 233 23.72 3.31 -21.71
C ALA A 233 23.49 1.80 -21.95
N PRO A 234 24.49 0.91 -21.73
CA PRO A 234 24.32 -0.54 -21.88
C PRO A 234 23.20 -1.14 -21.02
N SER A 235 22.84 -0.45 -19.92
CA SER A 235 21.62 -0.69 -19.16
C SER A 235 20.64 0.46 -19.43
N CYS A 236 19.51 0.14 -20.06
CA CYS A 236 18.47 1.10 -20.42
C CYS A 236 17.22 0.90 -19.55
N ASP A 237 16.77 1.96 -18.88
CA ASP A 237 15.42 2.02 -18.35
C ASP A 237 14.55 2.99 -19.17
N LEU A 238 13.49 2.44 -19.74
CA LEU A 238 12.45 3.12 -20.52
C LEU A 238 11.05 2.78 -19.95
N SER A 239 10.96 2.38 -18.68
CA SER A 239 9.69 2.03 -18.04
C SER A 239 8.85 3.25 -17.63
N GLU A 240 7.53 3.05 -17.57
CA GLU A 240 6.50 4.08 -17.32
C GLU A 240 6.53 5.29 -18.29
N GLN A 241 7.26 5.20 -19.42
CA GLN A 241 7.42 6.28 -20.41
C GLN A 241 6.23 6.42 -21.40
N LYS A 242 5.17 5.62 -21.22
CA LYS A 242 3.96 5.59 -22.07
C LYS A 242 4.23 5.32 -23.56
N LEU A 243 5.26 4.54 -23.85
CA LEU A 243 5.72 4.26 -25.21
C LEU A 243 4.74 3.36 -25.96
N LEU A 244 4.36 3.78 -27.17
CA LEU A 244 3.73 2.91 -28.18
C LEU A 244 4.78 2.23 -29.07
N PHE A 245 5.95 2.86 -29.19
CA PHE A 245 7.06 2.45 -30.06
C PHE A 245 8.39 2.62 -29.31
N LEU A 246 9.35 1.75 -29.59
CA LEU A 246 10.72 1.81 -29.11
C LEU A 246 11.45 3.01 -29.75
N PRO A 247 12.20 3.83 -29.00
CA PRO A 247 12.87 5.01 -29.56
C PRO A 247 13.96 4.64 -30.58
N ASP A 248 14.05 5.36 -31.71
CA ASP A 248 15.07 5.15 -32.75
C ASP A 248 16.52 5.14 -32.21
N ARG A 249 16.78 5.86 -31.11
CA ARG A 249 18.09 5.93 -30.44
C ARG A 249 18.52 4.59 -29.81
N LEU A 250 17.60 3.65 -29.61
CA LEU A 250 17.88 2.31 -29.09
C LEU A 250 18.60 1.43 -30.13
N PHE A 251 18.30 1.62 -31.41
CA PHE A 251 18.81 0.81 -32.53
C PHE A 251 20.02 1.43 -33.22
N SER A 252 20.52 2.55 -32.70
CA SER A 252 21.55 3.35 -33.36
C SER A 252 22.95 3.19 -32.76
N VAL A 253 23.07 2.44 -31.66
CA VAL A 253 24.29 2.37 -30.86
C VAL A 253 25.38 1.60 -31.60
N GLY A 254 26.61 2.13 -31.60
CA GLY A 254 27.75 1.55 -32.32
C GLY A 254 28.28 0.25 -31.72
N VAL A 255 29.03 -0.50 -32.54
CA VAL A 255 29.54 -1.86 -32.27
C VAL A 255 30.11 -2.07 -30.86
N ASP A 256 30.88 -1.10 -30.34
CA ASP A 256 31.58 -1.17 -29.05
C ASP A 256 30.67 -0.92 -27.82
N ARG A 257 29.40 -0.53 -27.98
CA ARG A 257 28.47 -0.21 -26.88
C ARG A 257 27.08 -0.80 -27.12
N GLN A 258 26.98 -2.11 -26.96
CA GLN A 258 25.73 -2.85 -27.14
C GLN A 258 24.82 -2.71 -25.92
N ILE A 259 23.50 -2.73 -26.14
CA ILE A 259 22.51 -2.77 -25.05
C ILE A 259 22.47 -4.18 -24.48
N LEU A 260 22.76 -4.33 -23.19
CA LEU A 260 22.83 -5.60 -22.47
C LEU A 260 21.60 -5.83 -21.61
N THR A 261 21.01 -4.77 -21.03
CA THR A 261 19.76 -4.86 -20.26
C THR A 261 18.78 -3.75 -20.71
N LEU A 262 17.52 -4.11 -20.88
CA LEU A 262 16.48 -3.21 -21.39
C LEU A 262 15.18 -3.40 -20.59
N ASN A 263 14.84 -2.39 -19.78
CA ASN A 263 13.56 -2.30 -19.10
C ASN A 263 12.57 -1.44 -19.90
N LEU A 264 11.45 -2.03 -20.27
CA LEU A 264 10.33 -1.46 -21.02
C LEU A 264 9.01 -1.62 -20.26
N ARG A 265 9.05 -1.91 -18.96
CA ARG A 265 7.87 -2.16 -18.10
C ARG A 265 6.84 -1.01 -18.18
N ARG A 266 5.54 -1.32 -18.11
CA ARG A 266 4.43 -0.33 -18.03
C ARG A 266 4.43 0.68 -19.17
N ASN A 267 4.56 0.18 -20.39
CA ASN A 267 4.34 0.93 -21.62
C ASN A 267 3.08 0.40 -22.32
N SER A 268 2.91 0.63 -23.61
CA SER A 268 1.78 0.11 -24.41
C SER A 268 2.27 -0.20 -25.83
N LEU A 269 3.37 -0.95 -25.89
CA LEU A 269 4.17 -1.22 -27.09
C LEU A 269 3.41 -2.02 -28.15
N GLN A 270 3.68 -1.72 -29.43
CA GLN A 270 2.96 -2.29 -30.57
C GLN A 270 3.81 -3.23 -31.42
N HIS A 271 3.15 -4.25 -31.98
CA HIS A 271 3.68 -5.19 -32.97
C HIS A 271 3.22 -4.85 -34.38
N LYS A 272 4.00 -5.25 -35.40
CA LYS A 272 3.75 -4.99 -36.81
C LYS A 272 2.53 -5.77 -37.32
N ILE A 273 1.36 -5.14 -37.30
CA ILE A 273 0.14 -5.64 -37.95
C ILE A 273 0.24 -5.31 -39.45
N ASN A 274 0.44 -6.35 -40.27
CA ASN A 274 0.51 -6.37 -41.75
C ASN A 274 0.49 -5.02 -42.50
N SER A 275 1.68 -4.58 -42.92
CA SER A 275 1.94 -3.76 -44.12
C SER A 275 1.09 -2.51 -44.35
N GLN A 276 0.65 -1.82 -43.30
CA GLN A 276 0.04 -0.49 -43.46
C GLN A 276 1.07 0.57 -43.85
N ILE A 277 0.89 1.21 -45.01
CA ILE A 277 1.86 2.07 -45.71
C ILE A 277 2.24 3.36 -44.93
N ARG A 278 1.53 3.69 -43.84
CA ARG A 278 1.82 4.84 -42.96
C ARG A 278 2.52 4.48 -41.63
N ALA A 279 2.98 3.24 -41.48
CA ALA A 279 3.76 2.81 -40.32
C ALA A 279 5.14 3.49 -40.23
N PRO A 280 5.68 3.78 -39.03
CA PRO A 280 7.10 4.05 -38.87
C PRO A 280 7.94 2.82 -39.30
N SER A 281 9.07 3.05 -39.96
CA SER A 281 9.93 1.97 -40.51
C SER A 281 10.74 1.20 -39.45
N LEU A 282 10.79 1.72 -38.23
CA LEU A 282 11.55 1.22 -37.09
C LEU A 282 10.79 1.59 -35.80
N GLY A 283 11.13 0.96 -34.68
CA GLY A 283 10.52 1.27 -33.37
C GLY A 283 9.36 0.35 -32.98
N TRP A 284 9.11 -0.73 -33.71
CA TRP A 284 8.15 -1.73 -33.27
C TRP A 284 8.79 -2.66 -32.23
N LEU A 285 7.97 -3.31 -31.40
CA LEU A 285 8.48 -4.34 -30.49
C LEU A 285 9.16 -5.50 -31.25
N ASP A 286 8.80 -5.69 -32.53
CA ASP A 286 9.43 -6.67 -33.41
C ASP A 286 10.81 -6.27 -33.97
N ASP A 287 11.25 -5.02 -33.79
CA ASP A 287 12.60 -4.58 -34.16
C ASP A 287 13.64 -4.91 -33.09
N LEU A 288 13.24 -5.50 -31.94
CA LEU A 288 14.16 -5.91 -30.87
C LEU A 288 15.24 -6.90 -31.32
N ASN A 289 14.98 -7.72 -32.36
CA ASN A 289 15.96 -8.67 -32.90
C ASN A 289 17.27 -8.01 -33.40
N ARG A 290 17.27 -6.69 -33.59
CA ARG A 290 18.47 -5.88 -33.87
C ARG A 290 19.42 -5.74 -32.67
N LEU A 291 18.98 -6.06 -31.45
CA LEU A 291 19.74 -5.99 -30.20
C LEU A 291 20.32 -7.37 -29.84
N SER A 292 21.10 -7.98 -30.74
CA SER A 292 21.55 -9.38 -30.65
C SER A 292 22.31 -9.76 -29.37
N SER A 293 22.92 -8.79 -28.68
CA SER A 293 23.67 -8.97 -27.44
C SER A 293 22.86 -8.72 -26.16
N LEU A 294 21.54 -8.50 -26.28
CA LEU A 294 20.66 -8.25 -25.14
C LEU A 294 20.57 -9.50 -24.25
N ARG A 295 20.88 -9.34 -22.96
CA ARG A 295 20.92 -10.40 -21.94
C ARG A 295 19.70 -10.39 -21.03
N SER A 296 19.21 -9.20 -20.68
CA SER A 296 18.03 -9.03 -19.82
C SER A 296 16.99 -8.14 -20.48
N LEU A 297 15.77 -8.64 -20.60
CA LEU A 297 14.65 -7.92 -21.22
C LEU A 297 13.44 -7.97 -20.31
N ASN A 298 12.97 -6.80 -19.88
CA ASN A 298 11.72 -6.65 -19.14
C ASN A 298 10.69 -5.92 -19.99
N VAL A 299 9.63 -6.61 -20.37
CA VAL A 299 8.47 -6.11 -21.13
C VAL A 299 7.17 -6.34 -20.35
N SER A 300 7.25 -6.37 -19.02
CA SER A 300 6.10 -6.54 -18.14
C SER A 300 5.08 -5.39 -18.25
N ASP A 301 3.82 -5.66 -17.92
CA ASP A 301 2.71 -4.70 -17.86
C ASP A 301 2.47 -3.93 -19.18
N ASN A 302 2.67 -4.58 -20.34
CA ASN A 302 2.53 -3.97 -21.68
C ASN A 302 1.25 -4.38 -22.43
N LEU A 303 0.38 -5.20 -21.83
CA LEU A 303 -0.86 -5.73 -22.44
C LEU A 303 -0.63 -6.60 -23.70
N ILE A 304 0.54 -7.23 -23.82
CA ILE A 304 0.91 -8.07 -24.97
C ILE A 304 0.03 -9.33 -25.01
N MET A 305 -0.76 -9.52 -26.07
CA MET A 305 -1.67 -10.68 -26.23
C MET A 305 -1.04 -11.87 -26.97
N ILE A 306 -0.02 -11.63 -27.78
CA ILE A 306 0.65 -12.62 -28.64
C ILE A 306 2.16 -12.45 -28.48
N PHE A 307 2.89 -13.54 -28.29
CA PHE A 307 4.34 -13.47 -28.09
C PHE A 307 5.06 -13.05 -29.40
N PRO A 308 5.92 -12.02 -29.40
CA PRO A 308 6.72 -11.63 -30.57
C PRO A 308 7.72 -12.70 -30.99
N LYS A 309 7.51 -13.32 -32.17
CA LYS A 309 8.45 -14.33 -32.72
C LYS A 309 9.87 -13.78 -32.96
N SER A 310 9.98 -12.46 -33.13
CA SER A 310 11.22 -11.69 -33.19
C SER A 310 12.09 -11.81 -31.92
N MET A 311 11.49 -12.00 -30.73
CA MET A 311 12.26 -12.14 -29.48
C MET A 311 12.97 -13.49 -29.34
N PHE A 312 12.60 -14.52 -30.12
CA PHE A 312 13.37 -15.78 -30.21
C PHE A 312 14.71 -15.60 -30.96
N GLN A 313 14.92 -14.45 -31.62
CA GLN A 313 16.14 -14.12 -32.36
C GLN A 313 17.18 -13.37 -31.49
N LEU A 314 17.09 -13.51 -30.16
CA LEU A 314 17.97 -12.88 -29.18
C LEU A 314 18.90 -13.93 -28.52
N PRO A 315 20.00 -14.34 -29.19
CA PRO A 315 20.80 -15.49 -28.76
C PRO A 315 21.53 -15.29 -27.42
N ALA A 316 21.75 -14.03 -27.00
CA ALA A 316 22.41 -13.70 -25.75
C ALA A 316 21.46 -13.63 -24.53
N LEU A 317 20.14 -13.84 -24.72
CA LEU A 317 19.14 -13.59 -23.68
C LEU A 317 19.18 -14.64 -22.56
N SER A 318 19.45 -14.20 -21.33
CA SER A 318 19.47 -15.01 -20.11
C SER A 318 18.30 -14.72 -19.17
N GLU A 319 17.72 -13.52 -19.23
CA GLU A 319 16.60 -13.09 -18.37
C GLU A 319 15.47 -12.50 -19.21
N LEU A 320 14.24 -13.01 -19.02
CA LEU A 320 13.05 -12.53 -19.71
C LEU A 320 11.88 -12.35 -18.73
N TYR A 321 11.39 -11.11 -18.62
CA TYR A 321 10.24 -10.75 -17.80
C TYR A 321 9.06 -10.29 -18.67
N LEU A 322 7.96 -11.04 -18.58
CA LEU A 322 6.71 -10.86 -19.33
C LEU A 322 5.48 -10.72 -18.41
N THR A 323 5.70 -10.43 -17.12
CA THR A 323 4.67 -10.30 -16.08
C THR A 323 3.54 -9.35 -16.50
N GLY A 324 2.28 -9.62 -16.15
CA GLY A 324 1.19 -8.64 -16.32
C GLY A 324 0.74 -8.40 -17.77
N ASN A 325 1.06 -9.33 -18.67
CA ASN A 325 0.61 -9.30 -20.06
C ASN A 325 -0.64 -10.19 -20.26
N CYS A 326 -1.07 -10.38 -21.50
CA CYS A 326 -2.31 -11.09 -21.85
C CYS A 326 -2.03 -12.38 -22.66
N LEU A 327 -0.83 -12.97 -22.50
CA LEU A 327 -0.40 -14.13 -23.27
C LEU A 327 -1.27 -15.36 -22.95
N LYS A 328 -1.87 -15.97 -23.98
CA LYS A 328 -2.71 -17.18 -23.84
C LYS A 328 -1.93 -18.48 -24.04
N GLU A 329 -0.82 -18.39 -24.75
CA GLU A 329 0.06 -19.50 -25.13
C GLU A 329 1.50 -19.00 -25.25
N LEU A 330 2.46 -19.92 -25.14
CA LEU A 330 3.88 -19.70 -25.40
C LEU A 330 4.27 -20.54 -26.63
N PRO A 331 4.81 -19.94 -27.71
CA PRO A 331 5.20 -20.68 -28.91
C PRO A 331 6.31 -21.71 -28.64
N SER A 332 6.36 -22.79 -29.42
CA SER A 332 7.39 -23.83 -29.30
C SER A 332 8.80 -23.34 -29.65
N GLU A 333 8.92 -22.26 -30.42
CA GLU A 333 10.20 -21.58 -30.71
C GLU A 333 10.91 -20.99 -29.46
N ILE A 334 10.31 -21.11 -28.26
CA ILE A 334 10.99 -20.85 -26.99
C ILE A 334 12.30 -21.64 -26.83
N SER A 335 12.41 -22.82 -27.44
CA SER A 335 13.63 -23.64 -27.44
C SER A 335 14.86 -22.94 -28.04
N CYS A 336 14.67 -21.90 -28.87
CA CYS A 336 15.76 -21.07 -29.37
C CYS A 336 16.50 -20.29 -28.27
N LEU A 337 15.87 -20.05 -27.11
CA LEU A 337 16.45 -19.29 -26.00
C LEU A 337 17.25 -20.18 -25.03
N GLN A 338 18.20 -20.96 -25.56
CA GLN A 338 18.96 -21.96 -24.79
C GLN A 338 19.81 -21.37 -23.64
N ASN A 339 20.12 -20.08 -23.68
CA ASN A 339 20.86 -19.35 -22.63
C ASN A 339 19.96 -18.83 -21.48
N LEU A 340 18.64 -19.04 -21.55
CA LEU A 340 17.68 -18.50 -20.59
C LEU A 340 17.81 -19.18 -19.21
N THR A 341 18.20 -18.40 -18.20
CA THR A 341 18.29 -18.82 -16.79
C THR A 341 17.04 -18.42 -15.99
N THR A 342 16.42 -17.28 -16.36
CA THR A 342 15.28 -16.70 -15.65
C THR A 342 14.15 -16.38 -16.61
N LEU A 343 12.97 -16.96 -16.39
CA LEU A 343 11.75 -16.70 -17.15
C LEU A 343 10.60 -16.37 -16.22
N ASN A 344 10.08 -15.14 -16.32
CA ASN A 344 8.88 -14.73 -15.58
C ASN A 344 7.71 -14.55 -16.55
N LEU A 345 6.70 -15.41 -16.42
CA LEU A 345 5.46 -15.44 -17.18
C LEU A 345 4.23 -15.26 -16.27
N SER A 346 4.40 -14.75 -15.05
CA SER A 346 3.26 -14.63 -14.13
C SER A 346 2.25 -13.56 -14.56
N ASN A 347 1.03 -13.66 -14.06
CA ASN A 347 -0.04 -12.71 -14.35
C ASN A 347 -0.27 -12.57 -15.87
N ASN A 348 -0.49 -13.73 -16.49
CA ASN A 348 -0.81 -13.92 -17.91
C ASN A 348 -1.99 -14.92 -17.99
N TRP A 349 -2.39 -15.31 -19.20
CA TRP A 349 -3.58 -16.15 -19.43
C TRP A 349 -3.22 -17.58 -19.89
N LEU A 350 -2.02 -18.07 -19.54
CA LEU A 350 -1.51 -19.39 -19.92
C LEU A 350 -2.26 -20.52 -19.23
N LYS A 351 -2.45 -21.63 -19.95
CA LYS A 351 -3.07 -22.88 -19.45
C LYS A 351 -2.13 -24.10 -19.50
N SER A 352 -1.11 -24.00 -20.35
CA SER A 352 -0.12 -25.03 -20.67
C SER A 352 1.18 -24.34 -21.13
N LEU A 353 2.27 -25.09 -21.15
CA LEU A 353 3.52 -24.71 -21.83
C LEU A 353 3.78 -25.71 -22.97
N PRO A 354 4.54 -25.31 -24.03
CA PRO A 354 5.07 -26.24 -25.02
C PRO A 354 5.97 -27.29 -24.35
N GLY A 355 6.13 -28.46 -24.96
CA GLY A 355 7.05 -29.50 -24.46
C GLY A 355 8.52 -29.10 -24.63
N GLU A 356 8.76 -28.32 -25.68
CA GLU A 356 10.02 -27.71 -26.13
C GLU A 356 10.62 -26.73 -25.09
N ILE A 357 9.87 -26.35 -24.05
CA ILE A 357 10.42 -25.65 -22.88
C ILE A 357 11.54 -26.46 -22.18
N SER A 358 11.52 -27.79 -22.34
CA SER A 358 12.56 -28.70 -21.84
C SER A 358 13.96 -28.45 -22.43
N GLU A 359 14.04 -27.84 -23.62
CA GLU A 359 15.32 -27.51 -24.28
C GLU A 359 16.00 -26.30 -23.64
N CYS A 360 15.27 -25.50 -22.83
CA CYS A 360 15.82 -24.41 -22.01
C CYS A 360 16.58 -24.96 -20.79
N SER A 361 17.53 -25.87 -21.01
CA SER A 361 18.25 -26.65 -19.99
C SER A 361 19.11 -25.84 -19.01
N ASN A 362 19.23 -24.52 -19.21
CA ASN A 362 19.88 -23.58 -18.30
C ASN A 362 18.90 -22.88 -17.33
N LEU A 363 17.60 -23.11 -17.45
CA LEU A 363 16.57 -22.43 -16.66
C LEU A 363 16.64 -22.82 -15.18
N THR A 364 17.04 -21.88 -14.32
CA THR A 364 17.11 -22.04 -12.87
C THR A 364 15.87 -21.51 -12.15
N THR A 365 15.14 -20.59 -12.79
CA THR A 365 14.11 -19.77 -12.16
C THR A 365 12.93 -19.56 -13.09
N LEU A 366 11.75 -20.08 -12.71
CA LEU A 366 10.53 -19.98 -13.50
C LEU A 366 9.35 -19.52 -12.63
N ASP A 367 8.66 -18.46 -13.06
CA ASP A 367 7.45 -17.96 -12.40
C ASP A 367 6.24 -18.09 -13.34
N LEU A 368 5.28 -18.93 -12.94
CA LEU A 368 4.01 -19.21 -13.63
C LEU A 368 2.81 -18.76 -12.78
N SER A 369 3.03 -17.92 -11.77
CA SER A 369 1.98 -17.47 -10.85
C SER A 369 0.86 -16.71 -11.59
N PHE A 370 -0.34 -16.64 -11.03
CA PHE A 370 -1.48 -15.85 -11.56
C PHE A 370 -1.84 -16.19 -13.02
N ASN A 371 -1.80 -17.48 -13.38
CA ASN A 371 -2.21 -18.03 -14.67
C ASN A 371 -3.39 -19.03 -14.47
N TYR A 372 -3.69 -19.87 -15.47
CA TYR A 372 -4.80 -20.83 -15.50
C TYR A 372 -4.33 -22.30 -15.58
N PHE A 373 -3.15 -22.63 -15.04
CA PHE A 373 -2.64 -24.00 -15.03
C PHE A 373 -3.48 -24.92 -14.12
N LYS A 374 -3.95 -26.05 -14.66
CA LYS A 374 -4.71 -27.09 -13.91
C LYS A 374 -3.87 -28.31 -13.52
N GLN A 375 -2.75 -28.48 -14.20
CA GLN A 375 -1.76 -29.53 -14.04
C GLN A 375 -0.37 -28.91 -14.24
N ILE A 376 0.66 -29.61 -13.80
CA ILE A 376 2.05 -29.22 -14.00
C ILE A 376 2.46 -29.56 -15.45
N PRO A 377 3.02 -28.63 -16.24
CA PRO A 377 3.41 -28.91 -17.62
C PRO A 377 4.52 -29.96 -17.73
N ILE A 378 4.34 -30.92 -18.64
CA ILE A 378 5.21 -32.10 -18.78
C ILE A 378 6.66 -31.72 -19.11
N GLY A 379 6.89 -30.67 -19.91
CA GLY A 379 8.23 -30.20 -20.25
C GLY A 379 9.10 -29.75 -19.05
N LEU A 380 8.49 -29.47 -17.88
CA LEU A 380 9.25 -29.14 -16.67
C LEU A 380 9.98 -30.36 -16.08
N PHE A 381 9.51 -31.59 -16.34
CA PHE A 381 10.13 -32.83 -15.83
C PHE A 381 11.56 -33.08 -16.33
N CYS A 382 11.98 -32.39 -17.39
CA CYS A 382 13.32 -32.49 -17.96
C CYS A 382 14.30 -31.41 -17.46
N LEU A 383 13.81 -30.39 -16.74
CA LEU A 383 14.61 -29.20 -16.36
C LEU A 383 15.41 -29.44 -15.06
N SER A 384 16.48 -30.22 -15.14
CA SER A 384 17.30 -30.63 -13.99
C SER A 384 17.97 -29.48 -13.20
N LYS A 385 18.12 -28.29 -13.80
CA LYS A 385 18.67 -27.09 -13.13
C LYS A 385 17.62 -26.18 -12.48
N LEU A 386 16.33 -26.45 -12.68
CA LEU A 386 15.24 -25.60 -12.18
C LEU A 386 15.10 -25.79 -10.67
N THR A 387 15.60 -24.82 -9.89
CA THR A 387 15.65 -24.90 -8.41
C THR A 387 14.50 -24.15 -7.73
N PHE A 388 13.93 -23.16 -8.42
CA PHE A 388 12.88 -22.27 -7.92
C PHE A 388 11.72 -22.17 -8.92
N LEU A 389 10.53 -22.61 -8.50
CA LEU A 389 9.31 -22.60 -9.30
C LEU A 389 8.13 -22.02 -8.53
N GLN A 390 7.44 -21.05 -9.12
CA GLN A 390 6.25 -20.43 -8.53
C GLN A 390 4.98 -20.75 -9.33
N PHE A 391 3.94 -21.19 -8.62
CA PHE A 391 2.63 -21.56 -9.15
C PHE A 391 1.46 -20.91 -8.39
N ALA A 392 1.72 -19.86 -7.59
CA ALA A 392 0.70 -19.18 -6.80
C ALA A 392 -0.44 -18.66 -7.69
N GLY A 393 -1.70 -18.76 -7.27
CA GLY A 393 -2.83 -18.21 -8.02
C GLY A 393 -3.13 -18.94 -9.34
N ASN A 394 -3.07 -20.26 -9.35
CA ASN A 394 -3.44 -21.11 -10.49
C ASN A 394 -4.71 -21.95 -10.18
N GLU A 395 -5.04 -22.90 -11.06
CA GLU A 395 -6.20 -23.79 -10.92
C GLU A 395 -5.77 -25.23 -10.61
N LEU A 396 -4.61 -25.40 -9.94
CA LEU A 396 -4.06 -26.71 -9.61
C LEU A 396 -4.96 -27.46 -8.63
N SER A 397 -5.15 -28.74 -8.91
CA SER A 397 -5.91 -29.68 -8.06
C SER A 397 -4.97 -30.57 -7.24
N SER A 398 -5.49 -31.22 -6.19
CA SER A 398 -4.69 -32.17 -5.37
C SER A 398 -4.10 -33.34 -6.18
N ALA A 399 -4.68 -33.68 -7.33
CA ALA A 399 -4.11 -34.67 -8.25
C ALA A 399 -2.82 -34.18 -8.93
N ALA A 400 -2.73 -32.89 -9.29
CA ALA A 400 -1.55 -32.33 -9.95
C ALA A 400 -0.28 -32.41 -9.07
N VAL A 401 -0.45 -32.32 -7.74
CA VAL A 401 0.65 -32.42 -6.75
C VAL A 401 1.38 -33.78 -6.85
N HIS A 402 0.68 -34.85 -7.23
CA HIS A 402 1.29 -36.18 -7.38
C HIS A 402 2.29 -36.26 -8.55
N GLY A 403 2.19 -35.36 -9.52
CA GLY A 403 3.16 -35.26 -10.61
C GLY A 403 4.52 -34.71 -10.19
N LEU A 404 4.62 -34.00 -9.05
CA LEU A 404 5.87 -33.35 -8.61
C LEU A 404 7.01 -34.32 -8.27
N ALA A 405 6.74 -35.61 -8.06
CA ALA A 405 7.68 -36.56 -7.45
C ALA A 405 8.99 -36.77 -8.25
N SER A 406 9.03 -36.37 -9.52
CA SER A 406 10.23 -36.40 -10.38
C SER A 406 11.05 -35.11 -10.39
N LEU A 407 10.61 -34.06 -9.67
CA LEU A 407 11.16 -32.70 -9.75
C LEU A 407 12.02 -32.35 -8.53
N HIS A 408 13.18 -31.75 -8.78
CA HIS A 408 14.22 -31.48 -7.78
C HIS A 408 14.09 -30.08 -7.14
N PHE A 409 12.88 -29.60 -6.91
CA PHE A 409 12.64 -28.22 -6.45
C PHE A 409 12.97 -28.03 -4.97
N THR A 410 13.72 -26.98 -4.66
CA THR A 410 13.98 -26.56 -3.28
C THR A 410 12.80 -25.81 -2.68
N LYS A 411 12.14 -24.94 -3.46
CA LYS A 411 11.06 -24.06 -3.00
C LYS A 411 9.86 -24.12 -3.94
N LEU A 412 8.67 -24.25 -3.36
CA LEU A 412 7.42 -24.43 -4.09
C LEU A 412 6.31 -23.53 -3.54
N ASP A 413 5.88 -22.57 -4.35
CA ASP A 413 4.82 -21.61 -4.02
C ASP A 413 3.50 -22.01 -4.68
N PHE A 414 2.57 -22.52 -3.88
CA PHE A 414 1.27 -23.06 -4.26
C PHE A 414 0.08 -22.27 -3.71
N ARG A 415 0.31 -21.07 -3.17
CA ARG A 415 -0.74 -20.21 -2.62
C ARG A 415 -1.91 -20.02 -3.59
N ARG A 416 -3.12 -19.79 -3.07
CA ARG A 416 -4.31 -19.45 -3.90
C ARG A 416 -4.61 -20.46 -5.03
N ASN A 417 -4.43 -21.76 -4.79
CA ASN A 417 -4.80 -22.84 -5.71
C ASN A 417 -6.07 -23.61 -5.25
N MET A 418 -6.65 -24.37 -6.17
CA MET A 418 -7.94 -25.06 -6.04
C MET A 418 -7.80 -26.49 -5.49
N PHE A 419 -7.09 -26.63 -4.37
CA PHE A 419 -6.96 -27.91 -3.68
C PHE A 419 -8.30 -28.42 -3.14
N ALA A 420 -8.49 -29.74 -3.15
CA ALA A 420 -9.65 -30.38 -2.55
C ALA A 420 -9.62 -30.25 -1.01
N ARG A 421 -10.76 -30.48 -0.35
CA ARG A 421 -10.94 -30.38 1.11
C ARG A 421 -9.94 -31.20 1.96
N SER A 422 -9.29 -32.20 1.37
CA SER A 422 -8.15 -32.93 1.94
C SER A 422 -7.01 -32.94 0.93
N LEU A 423 -5.79 -32.62 1.38
CA LEU A 423 -4.56 -32.73 0.62
C LEU A 423 -3.61 -33.66 1.38
N ARG A 424 -3.32 -34.81 0.77
CA ARG A 424 -2.43 -35.83 1.32
C ARG A 424 -1.39 -36.17 0.25
N ILE A 425 -0.12 -36.12 0.61
CA ILE A 425 0.97 -36.49 -0.30
C ILE A 425 1.37 -37.93 0.05
N THR A 426 0.67 -38.88 -0.55
CA THR A 426 0.74 -40.31 -0.17
C THR A 426 1.71 -41.14 -0.99
N ALA A 427 2.18 -40.63 -2.13
CA ALA A 427 3.08 -41.33 -3.04
C ALA A 427 4.42 -40.59 -3.15
N PHE A 428 5.50 -41.37 -3.02
CA PHE A 428 6.91 -40.97 -3.14
C PHE A 428 7.44 -40.05 -2.03
N MET A 429 8.74 -40.21 -1.73
CA MET A 429 9.46 -39.33 -0.81
C MET A 429 10.06 -38.17 -1.62
N PHE A 430 9.81 -36.96 -1.15
CA PHE A 430 10.41 -35.75 -1.70
C PHE A 430 11.68 -35.45 -0.92
N GLU A 431 12.85 -35.65 -1.52
CA GLU A 431 14.14 -35.50 -0.83
C GLU A 431 14.69 -34.06 -0.91
N SER A 432 14.23 -33.27 -1.87
CA SER A 432 14.76 -31.95 -2.23
C SER A 432 13.95 -30.74 -1.73
N LEU A 433 12.68 -30.92 -1.38
CA LEU A 433 11.74 -29.83 -1.07
C LEU A 433 11.94 -29.26 0.34
N THR A 434 12.58 -28.10 0.45
CA THR A 434 12.85 -27.43 1.74
C THR A 434 11.78 -26.41 2.13
N ASP A 435 11.16 -25.72 1.18
CA ASP A 435 10.19 -24.65 1.44
C ASP A 435 8.86 -24.91 0.70
N LEU A 436 7.76 -25.01 1.44
CA LEU A 436 6.41 -25.24 0.90
C LEU A 436 5.42 -24.16 1.39
N ASP A 437 4.77 -23.48 0.45
CA ASP A 437 3.81 -22.40 0.73
C ASP A 437 2.43 -22.70 0.13
N LEU A 438 1.44 -22.95 1.00
CA LEU A 438 0.09 -23.39 0.64
C LEU A 438 -1.00 -22.35 0.94
N ARG A 439 -0.65 -21.17 1.47
CA ARG A 439 -1.60 -20.16 2.00
C ARG A 439 -2.70 -19.71 1.04
N ASP A 440 -3.78 -19.20 1.60
CA ASP A 440 -4.85 -18.51 0.86
C ASP A 440 -5.54 -19.36 -0.24
N GLY A 441 -5.39 -20.70 -0.16
CA GLY A 441 -6.06 -21.65 -1.05
C GLY A 441 -7.54 -21.89 -0.71
N ALA A 442 -8.21 -22.70 -1.55
CA ALA A 442 -9.56 -23.18 -1.25
C ALA A 442 -9.62 -23.95 0.08
N ALA A 443 -10.76 -23.90 0.77
CA ALA A 443 -10.92 -24.32 2.17
C ALA A 443 -10.46 -25.77 2.45
N LEU A 444 -9.24 -25.90 2.96
CA LEU A 444 -8.54 -27.16 3.20
C LEU A 444 -8.74 -27.55 4.66
N ALA A 445 -9.50 -28.62 4.92
CA ALA A 445 -9.80 -29.07 6.28
C ALA A 445 -8.74 -30.05 6.83
N GLU A 446 -8.07 -30.78 5.94
CA GLU A 446 -7.04 -31.76 6.27
C GLU A 446 -5.80 -31.57 5.40
N LEU A 447 -4.63 -31.50 6.04
CA LEU A 447 -3.32 -31.48 5.38
C LEU A 447 -2.44 -32.59 5.96
N ASP A 448 -1.98 -33.50 5.12
CA ASP A 448 -1.12 -34.63 5.49
C ASP A 448 0.17 -34.65 4.66
N LEU A 449 1.25 -34.22 5.33
CA LEU A 449 2.62 -34.07 4.79
C LEU A 449 3.60 -35.02 5.48
N SER A 450 3.10 -36.13 6.04
CA SER A 450 3.90 -37.11 6.79
C SER A 450 5.05 -37.73 5.97
N ASN A 451 4.92 -37.74 4.63
CA ASN A 451 5.92 -38.26 3.68
C ASN A 451 6.90 -37.20 3.14
N LEU A 452 6.94 -35.99 3.71
CA LEU A 452 7.87 -34.92 3.33
C LEU A 452 8.99 -34.71 4.38
N PRO A 453 9.98 -35.62 4.51
CA PRO A 453 11.02 -35.53 5.54
C PRO A 453 12.01 -34.36 5.35
N SER A 454 12.10 -33.81 4.13
CA SER A 454 13.01 -32.74 3.74
C SER A 454 12.55 -31.32 4.07
N VAL A 455 11.25 -31.12 4.36
CA VAL A 455 10.66 -29.79 4.53
C VAL A 455 11.21 -29.11 5.78
N GLN A 456 11.77 -27.92 5.57
CA GLN A 456 12.36 -27.06 6.59
C GLN A 456 11.43 -25.89 6.93
N VAL A 457 10.70 -25.36 5.95
CA VAL A 457 9.76 -24.23 6.12
C VAL A 457 8.39 -24.62 5.54
N LEU A 458 7.37 -24.60 6.39
CA LEU A 458 5.98 -24.84 5.99
C LEU A 458 5.11 -23.61 6.30
N HIS A 459 4.49 -23.06 5.26
CA HIS A 459 3.44 -22.04 5.34
C HIS A 459 2.08 -22.65 4.99
N CYS A 460 1.19 -22.74 5.97
CA CYS A 460 -0.19 -23.24 5.84
C CYS A 460 -1.22 -22.35 6.57
N GLU A 461 -0.90 -21.06 6.73
CA GLU A 461 -1.78 -20.04 7.32
C GLU A 461 -3.07 -19.83 6.51
N ARG A 462 -4.16 -19.44 7.20
CA ARG A 462 -5.46 -19.02 6.61
C ARG A 462 -6.24 -20.07 5.80
N LEU A 463 -5.95 -21.36 5.96
CA LEU A 463 -6.54 -22.45 5.16
C LEU A 463 -7.85 -23.06 5.71
N LYS A 464 -8.21 -22.77 6.96
CA LYS A 464 -9.29 -23.40 7.74
C LYS A 464 -9.03 -24.88 8.10
N LEU A 465 -7.75 -25.22 8.28
CA LEU A 465 -7.31 -26.55 8.69
C LEU A 465 -7.88 -26.96 10.05
N LYS A 466 -8.37 -28.20 10.15
CA LYS A 466 -8.80 -28.85 11.40
C LYS A 466 -7.86 -29.99 11.80
N THR A 467 -7.20 -30.61 10.82
CA THR A 467 -6.19 -31.65 11.00
C THR A 467 -4.94 -31.30 10.22
N LEU A 468 -3.79 -31.27 10.89
CA LEU A 468 -2.47 -31.06 10.29
C LEU A 468 -1.52 -32.18 10.74
N ARG A 469 -0.95 -32.91 9.77
CA ARG A 469 0.14 -33.89 9.98
C ARG A 469 1.38 -33.48 9.19
N VAL A 470 2.54 -33.45 9.85
CA VAL A 470 3.81 -32.98 9.27
C VAL A 470 4.95 -33.91 9.71
N ASN A 471 5.90 -34.17 8.82
CA ASN A 471 7.14 -34.85 9.18
C ASN A 471 8.07 -33.88 9.92
N GLY A 472 8.54 -34.24 11.13
CA GLY A 472 9.38 -33.33 11.93
C GLY A 472 10.87 -33.32 11.57
N SER A 473 11.37 -34.28 10.78
CA SER A 473 12.80 -34.60 10.69
C SER A 473 13.71 -33.40 10.35
N SER A 474 13.33 -32.59 9.35
CA SER A 474 14.09 -31.41 8.91
C SER A 474 13.45 -30.07 9.31
N LEU A 475 12.33 -30.09 10.03
CA LEU A 475 11.45 -28.95 10.18
C LEU A 475 12.06 -27.85 11.07
N LYS A 476 12.26 -26.65 10.49
CA LYS A 476 12.84 -25.46 11.14
C LYS A 476 11.80 -24.38 11.43
N CYS A 477 10.79 -24.23 10.58
CA CYS A 477 9.76 -23.21 10.74
C CYS A 477 8.38 -23.76 10.35
N LEU A 478 7.42 -23.63 11.25
CA LEU A 478 6.01 -23.95 11.01
C LEU A 478 5.17 -22.69 11.21
N TYR A 479 4.43 -22.29 10.16
CA TYR A 479 3.46 -21.21 10.19
C TYR A 479 2.08 -21.76 9.82
N ALA A 480 1.18 -21.86 10.80
CA ALA A 480 -0.15 -22.46 10.66
C ALA A 480 -1.25 -21.55 11.25
N ASP A 481 -1.01 -20.24 11.26
CA ASP A 481 -1.86 -19.24 11.90
C ASP A 481 -3.22 -19.06 11.20
N ARG A 482 -4.23 -18.61 11.95
CA ARG A 482 -5.61 -18.34 11.45
C ARG A 482 -6.25 -19.58 10.81
N ASN A 483 -6.24 -20.69 11.53
CA ASN A 483 -6.87 -21.96 11.17
C ASN A 483 -7.90 -22.40 12.24
N GLU A 484 -8.36 -23.65 12.19
CA GLU A 484 -9.29 -24.24 13.18
C GLU A 484 -8.62 -25.40 13.96
N LEU A 485 -7.29 -25.39 14.10
CA LEU A 485 -6.53 -26.51 14.67
C LEU A 485 -6.75 -26.59 16.19
N ALA A 486 -7.26 -27.74 16.64
CA ALA A 486 -7.33 -28.10 18.07
C ALA A 486 -6.07 -28.85 18.55
N GLN A 487 -5.32 -29.47 17.64
CA GLN A 487 -4.04 -30.13 17.86
C GLN A 487 -3.24 -30.19 16.56
N VAL A 488 -1.93 -30.41 16.65
CA VAL A 488 -1.03 -30.65 15.51
C VAL A 488 -0.25 -31.94 15.73
N ILE A 489 -0.14 -32.78 14.71
CA ILE A 489 0.59 -34.05 14.76
C ILE A 489 1.90 -33.86 14.01
N ILE A 490 3.03 -33.85 14.74
CA ILE A 490 4.38 -33.80 14.17
C ILE A 490 5.13 -35.03 14.63
N MET A 491 5.60 -35.85 13.68
CA MET A 491 6.39 -37.07 13.94
C MET A 491 7.49 -37.22 12.89
N PRO A 492 8.75 -37.54 13.26
CA PRO A 492 9.30 -37.56 14.62
C PRO A 492 9.28 -36.17 15.28
N VAL A 493 9.76 -36.05 16.52
CA VAL A 493 9.87 -34.75 17.23
C VAL A 493 10.81 -33.82 16.43
N PRO A 494 10.41 -32.55 16.17
CA PRO A 494 11.14 -31.66 15.26
C PRO A 494 12.33 -30.97 15.95
N ILE A 495 13.42 -31.70 16.19
CA ILE A 495 14.62 -31.21 16.92
C ILE A 495 15.29 -29.97 16.30
N HIS A 496 15.04 -29.69 15.02
CA HIS A 496 15.60 -28.55 14.28
C HIS A 496 14.71 -27.29 14.32
N LEU A 497 13.57 -27.32 15.02
CA LEU A 497 12.55 -26.28 14.99
C LEU A 497 13.04 -25.00 15.70
N VAL A 498 13.02 -23.90 14.97
CA VAL A 498 13.39 -22.53 15.38
C VAL A 498 12.15 -21.67 15.63
N THR A 499 11.10 -21.84 14.82
CA THR A 499 9.87 -21.05 14.88
C THR A 499 8.63 -21.94 14.84
N PHE A 500 7.75 -21.78 15.83
CA PHE A 500 6.46 -22.49 15.94
C PHE A 500 5.33 -21.47 16.05
N SER A 501 4.59 -21.24 14.96
CA SER A 501 3.54 -20.24 14.86
C SER A 501 2.19 -20.89 14.55
N LEU A 502 1.26 -20.80 15.50
CA LEU A 502 -0.07 -21.41 15.52
C LEU A 502 -1.11 -20.45 16.10
N SER A 503 -0.88 -19.16 15.92
CA SER A 503 -1.71 -18.05 16.42
C SER A 503 -3.10 -18.07 15.78
N PHE A 504 -4.14 -17.60 16.48
CA PHE A 504 -5.54 -17.63 16.00
C PHE A 504 -5.99 -19.05 15.60
N ASN A 505 -5.97 -19.97 16.55
CA ASN A 505 -6.41 -21.37 16.38
C ASN A 505 -7.34 -21.79 17.54
N LYS A 506 -7.47 -23.09 17.81
CA LYS A 506 -8.35 -23.68 18.83
C LYS A 506 -7.58 -24.60 19.78
N LEU A 507 -6.26 -24.40 19.93
CA LEU A 507 -5.41 -25.20 20.81
C LEU A 507 -5.81 -25.00 22.27
N THR A 508 -5.88 -26.10 23.03
CA THR A 508 -6.14 -26.08 24.49
C THR A 508 -4.88 -26.31 25.32
N LEU A 509 -3.86 -26.94 24.73
CA LEU A 509 -2.57 -27.25 25.33
C LEU A 509 -1.46 -27.12 24.29
N LEU A 510 -0.22 -27.00 24.76
CA LEU A 510 0.98 -27.04 23.93
C LEU A 510 1.68 -28.42 24.06
N PRO A 511 2.31 -28.95 23.00
CA PRO A 511 3.08 -30.19 23.10
C PRO A 511 4.28 -30.08 24.05
N ASP A 512 4.41 -31.01 24.99
CA ASP A 512 5.49 -31.01 26.01
C ASP A 512 6.90 -31.00 25.39
N TRP A 513 7.07 -31.66 24.23
CA TRP A 513 8.36 -31.76 23.54
C TRP A 513 8.93 -30.41 23.11
N ILE A 514 8.15 -29.32 23.09
CA ILE A 514 8.65 -27.96 22.86
C ILE A 514 9.72 -27.58 23.91
N THR A 515 9.60 -28.11 25.13
CA THR A 515 10.58 -27.85 26.21
C THR A 515 11.92 -28.58 26.04
N ASP A 516 11.99 -29.56 25.14
CA ASP A 516 13.17 -30.40 24.91
C ASP A 516 13.89 -30.06 23.59
N LEU A 517 13.50 -28.96 22.92
CA LEU A 517 14.06 -28.53 21.63
C LEU A 517 15.33 -27.69 21.80
N PRO A 518 16.47 -28.06 21.18
CA PRO A 518 17.70 -27.29 21.30
C PRO A 518 17.68 -25.97 20.52
N MET A 519 16.91 -25.87 19.42
CA MET A 519 16.97 -24.74 18.48
C MET A 519 15.79 -23.75 18.57
N ILE A 520 14.80 -23.98 19.44
CA ILE A 520 13.57 -23.18 19.45
C ILE A 520 13.83 -21.74 19.91
N GLU A 521 13.61 -20.76 19.04
CA GLU A 521 13.82 -19.34 19.37
C GLU A 521 12.50 -18.59 19.59
N SER A 522 11.43 -18.93 18.85
CA SER A 522 10.17 -18.20 18.89
C SER A 522 8.95 -19.13 18.87
N VAL A 523 8.05 -18.94 19.84
CA VAL A 523 6.77 -19.64 19.97
C VAL A 523 5.63 -18.63 19.96
N PHE A 524 4.77 -18.69 18.93
CA PHE A 524 3.58 -17.85 18.77
C PHE A 524 2.33 -18.73 18.79
N VAL A 525 1.53 -18.60 19.85
CA VAL A 525 0.30 -19.37 20.10
C VAL A 525 -0.76 -18.46 20.73
N ASP A 526 -0.75 -17.18 20.37
CA ASP A 526 -1.76 -16.23 20.79
C ASP A 526 -3.13 -16.50 20.15
N HIS A 527 -4.19 -15.93 20.74
CA HIS A 527 -5.57 -16.08 20.28
C HIS A 527 -5.97 -17.56 20.13
N ASN A 528 -5.78 -18.32 21.20
CA ASN A 528 -6.11 -19.74 21.31
C ASN A 528 -6.95 -19.98 22.60
N SER A 529 -7.14 -21.24 22.99
CA SER A 529 -7.85 -21.64 24.20
C SER A 529 -6.91 -22.27 25.24
N VAL A 530 -5.63 -21.90 25.25
CA VAL A 530 -4.63 -22.52 26.13
C VAL A 530 -4.87 -22.09 27.58
N TYR A 531 -4.97 -23.06 28.49
CA TYR A 531 -5.18 -22.81 29.92
C TYR A 531 -3.93 -23.08 30.79
N GLN A 532 -2.95 -23.81 30.26
CA GLN A 532 -1.72 -24.17 30.97
C GLN A 532 -0.53 -24.27 29.99
N LEU A 533 0.66 -23.86 30.45
CA LEU A 533 1.92 -24.03 29.72
C LEU A 533 2.71 -25.25 30.23
N PRO A 534 3.53 -25.92 29.38
CA PRO A 534 4.39 -27.02 29.79
C PRO A 534 5.32 -26.62 30.94
N TYR A 535 5.40 -27.45 32.00
CA TYR A 535 6.06 -27.10 33.26
C TYR A 535 7.54 -26.68 33.10
N ARG A 536 8.26 -27.27 32.15
CA ARG A 536 9.69 -26.97 31.89
C ARG A 536 9.94 -25.77 30.96
N ILE A 537 8.92 -25.03 30.51
CA ILE A 537 9.11 -23.97 29.49
C ILE A 537 10.06 -22.84 29.92
N PHE A 538 10.25 -22.64 31.24
CA PHE A 538 11.21 -21.69 31.82
C PHE A 538 12.42 -22.36 32.48
N MET A 539 12.61 -23.68 32.31
CA MET A 539 13.71 -24.47 32.86
C MET A 539 14.65 -24.95 31.75
N ASN A 540 15.86 -24.38 31.70
CA ASN A 540 16.97 -24.81 30.82
C ASN A 540 16.71 -24.75 29.30
N VAL A 541 15.57 -24.22 28.85
CA VAL A 541 15.29 -23.87 27.44
C VAL A 541 16.14 -22.64 27.04
N SER A 542 17.41 -22.89 26.74
CA SER A 542 18.45 -21.85 26.61
C SER A 542 18.38 -21.00 25.32
N SER A 543 17.58 -21.45 24.35
CA SER A 543 17.39 -20.85 23.02
C SER A 543 16.14 -19.98 22.87
N LEU A 544 15.09 -20.18 23.69
CA LEU A 544 13.78 -19.54 23.55
C LEU A 544 13.82 -18.03 23.89
N LYS A 545 13.88 -17.19 22.86
CA LYS A 545 13.92 -15.72 22.97
C LYS A 545 12.54 -15.08 23.06
N GLN A 546 11.54 -15.64 22.38
CA GLN A 546 10.20 -15.04 22.23
C GLN A 546 9.10 -16.05 22.58
N LEU A 547 8.25 -15.69 23.54
CA LEU A 547 7.08 -16.47 23.92
C LEU A 547 5.83 -15.60 23.90
N HIS A 548 4.99 -15.82 22.89
CA HIS A 548 3.72 -15.13 22.68
C HIS A 548 2.56 -16.09 22.97
N VAL A 549 1.97 -15.92 24.15
CA VAL A 549 0.86 -16.72 24.70
C VAL A 549 -0.31 -15.83 25.13
N ASN A 550 -0.32 -14.57 24.68
CA ASN A 550 -1.37 -13.58 24.94
C ASN A 550 -2.72 -13.96 24.29
N HIS A 551 -3.84 -13.47 24.82
CA HIS A 551 -5.19 -13.84 24.36
C HIS A 551 -5.43 -15.37 24.47
N ASN A 552 -5.35 -15.87 25.70
CA ASN A 552 -5.58 -17.27 26.10
C ASN A 552 -6.29 -17.28 27.48
N TYR A 553 -6.41 -18.44 28.12
CA TYR A 553 -7.08 -18.63 29.42
C TYR A 553 -6.11 -19.07 30.54
N ILE A 554 -4.85 -18.65 30.47
CA ILE A 554 -3.82 -19.10 31.42
C ILE A 554 -4.04 -18.43 32.78
N GLU A 555 -4.19 -19.25 33.84
CA GLU A 555 -4.41 -18.79 35.21
C GLU A 555 -3.12 -18.69 36.04
N VAL A 556 -2.16 -19.61 35.81
CA VAL A 556 -0.89 -19.73 36.55
C VAL A 556 0.26 -20.08 35.60
N LEU A 557 1.45 -19.56 35.86
CA LEU A 557 2.68 -19.88 35.13
C LEU A 557 3.58 -20.85 35.93
N PRO A 558 4.40 -21.69 35.28
CA PRO A 558 5.32 -22.60 36.00
C PRO A 558 6.35 -21.85 36.88
N ASP A 559 6.45 -22.25 38.15
CA ASP A 559 7.39 -21.67 39.12
C ASP A 559 8.86 -22.06 38.89
N GLY A 560 9.09 -23.16 38.16
CA GLY A 560 10.42 -23.63 37.78
C GLY A 560 11.05 -22.69 36.76
N ILE A 561 11.85 -21.73 37.24
CA ILE A 561 12.54 -20.75 36.40
C ILE A 561 14.05 -20.86 36.63
N GLU A 562 14.74 -21.49 35.69
CA GLU A 562 16.19 -21.77 35.72
C GLU A 562 16.78 -21.57 34.32
N ASN A 563 17.87 -20.81 34.20
CA ASN A 563 18.53 -20.51 32.91
C ASN A 563 17.58 -19.95 31.82
N CYS A 564 16.49 -19.29 32.23
CA CYS A 564 15.48 -18.73 31.35
C CYS A 564 16.08 -17.71 30.36
N SER A 565 15.90 -17.99 29.06
CA SER A 565 16.55 -17.25 27.97
C SER A 565 15.65 -16.22 27.29
N VAL A 566 14.40 -16.07 27.74
CA VAL A 566 13.37 -15.24 27.13
C VAL A 566 13.73 -13.75 27.18
N GLU A 567 13.67 -13.10 26.02
CA GLU A 567 13.83 -11.64 25.85
C GLU A 567 12.48 -10.92 25.73
N ILE A 568 11.46 -11.58 25.17
CA ILE A 568 10.10 -11.06 24.99
C ILE A 568 9.09 -12.07 25.54
N LEU A 569 8.32 -11.65 26.54
CA LEU A 569 7.27 -12.44 27.17
C LEU A 569 5.93 -11.70 27.08
N ALA A 570 5.04 -12.18 26.21
CA ALA A 570 3.73 -11.60 25.94
C ALA A 570 2.61 -12.50 26.51
N LEU A 571 2.02 -12.04 27.62
CA LEU A 571 1.04 -12.70 28.47
C LEU A 571 -0.29 -11.94 28.55
N GLN A 572 -0.45 -10.83 27.82
CA GLN A 572 -1.59 -9.94 27.92
C GLN A 572 -2.92 -10.60 27.52
N ASN A 573 -4.04 -10.19 28.11
CA ASN A 573 -5.35 -10.87 28.00
C ASN A 573 -5.23 -12.38 28.35
N ASN A 574 -5.00 -12.65 29.63
CA ASN A 574 -5.06 -13.96 30.27
C ASN A 574 -5.72 -13.81 31.67
N ASN A 575 -5.82 -14.89 32.44
CA ASN A 575 -6.46 -14.92 33.75
C ASN A 575 -5.48 -14.82 34.93
N LEU A 576 -4.22 -14.40 34.70
CA LEU A 576 -3.15 -14.50 35.70
C LEU A 576 -3.45 -13.69 36.98
N THR A 577 -3.46 -14.35 38.13
CA THR A 577 -3.64 -13.73 39.46
C THR A 577 -2.32 -13.24 40.06
N GLU A 578 -1.22 -13.94 39.76
CA GLU A 578 0.14 -13.63 40.17
C GLU A 578 1.16 -14.04 39.10
N LEU A 579 2.43 -13.70 39.32
CA LEU A 579 3.57 -14.12 38.50
C LEU A 579 4.61 -14.81 39.39
N PRO A 580 5.33 -15.85 38.93
CA PRO A 580 6.29 -16.57 39.74
C PRO A 580 7.33 -15.65 40.40
N VAL A 581 7.53 -15.83 41.72
CA VAL A 581 8.34 -14.95 42.59
C VAL A 581 9.81 -14.82 42.15
N ASN A 582 10.30 -15.74 41.32
CA ASN A 582 11.65 -15.76 40.79
C ASN A 582 11.76 -15.27 39.33
N LEU A 583 10.65 -14.92 38.65
CA LEU A 583 10.65 -14.53 37.23
C LEU A 583 11.62 -13.38 36.93
N LEU A 584 11.44 -12.23 37.58
CA LEU A 584 12.33 -11.06 37.39
C LEU A 584 13.68 -11.20 38.10
N LYS A 585 13.86 -12.18 38.99
CA LYS A 585 15.18 -12.52 39.55
C LYS A 585 16.04 -13.30 38.56
N ALA A 586 15.48 -14.29 37.87
CA ALA A 586 16.21 -15.27 37.07
C ALA A 586 16.21 -14.99 35.56
N ALA A 587 15.22 -14.27 35.01
CA ALA A 587 15.13 -13.97 33.59
C ALA A 587 16.08 -12.83 33.14
N HIS A 588 17.40 -13.01 33.32
CA HIS A 588 18.44 -11.99 33.06
C HIS A 588 18.59 -11.55 31.59
N LYS A 589 17.76 -12.06 30.66
CA LYS A 589 17.69 -11.62 29.27
C LYS A 589 16.42 -10.81 28.94
N LEU A 590 15.43 -10.78 29.83
CA LEU A 590 14.11 -10.19 29.57
C LEU A 590 14.21 -8.67 29.30
N ARG A 591 13.62 -8.24 28.17
CA ARG A 591 13.62 -6.84 27.69
C ARG A 591 12.21 -6.27 27.55
N ASN A 592 11.25 -7.09 27.11
CA ASN A 592 9.84 -6.75 27.04
C ASN A 592 9.02 -7.72 27.88
N LEU A 593 8.23 -7.18 28.83
CA LEU A 593 7.24 -7.92 29.60
C LEU A 593 5.88 -7.24 29.43
N ASN A 594 4.94 -7.96 28.82
CA ASN A 594 3.56 -7.51 28.68
C ASN A 594 2.62 -8.46 29.42
N VAL A 595 2.04 -7.97 30.52
CA VAL A 595 1.08 -8.67 31.39
C VAL A 595 -0.22 -7.89 31.51
N SER A 596 -0.51 -7.02 30.53
CA SER A 596 -1.71 -6.17 30.51
C SER A 596 -3.00 -7.00 30.47
N PHE A 597 -4.07 -6.50 31.08
CA PHE A 597 -5.37 -7.18 31.17
C PHE A 597 -5.26 -8.60 31.73
N ASN A 598 -4.73 -8.67 32.95
CA ASN A 598 -4.73 -9.84 33.82
C ASN A 598 -5.38 -9.44 35.17
N GLN A 599 -5.19 -10.23 36.23
CA GLN A 599 -5.77 -9.98 37.55
C GLN A 599 -4.71 -9.63 38.62
N LEU A 600 -3.48 -9.28 38.19
CA LEU A 600 -2.31 -9.11 39.04
C LEU A 600 -2.48 -8.01 40.09
N GLN A 601 -2.13 -8.31 41.34
CA GLN A 601 -2.14 -7.35 42.45
C GLN A 601 -0.75 -6.74 42.73
N GLN A 602 0.33 -7.48 42.43
CA GLN A 602 1.72 -7.04 42.59
C GLN A 602 2.58 -7.55 41.42
N LEU A 603 3.78 -7.00 41.25
CA LEU A 603 4.81 -7.54 40.35
C LEU A 603 5.91 -8.23 41.18
N PRO A 604 6.47 -9.36 40.69
CA PRO A 604 7.46 -10.13 41.44
C PRO A 604 8.74 -9.32 41.66
N PRO A 605 9.49 -9.59 42.74
CA PRO A 605 10.70 -8.85 43.06
C PRO A 605 11.76 -8.99 41.94
N PRO A 606 12.46 -7.89 41.58
CA PRO A 606 13.51 -7.88 40.57
C PRO A 606 14.81 -8.50 41.10
N ASN A 607 15.83 -8.63 40.24
CA ASN A 607 17.14 -9.07 40.69
C ASN A 607 17.82 -7.98 41.54
N PRO A 608 18.40 -8.29 42.73
CA PRO A 608 19.09 -7.30 43.55
C PRO A 608 20.36 -6.73 42.91
N MET A 609 21.00 -7.46 41.97
CA MET A 609 22.09 -6.94 41.14
C MET A 609 21.48 -6.15 39.98
N ILE A 610 21.47 -4.83 40.12
CA ILE A 610 20.76 -3.89 39.22
C ILE A 610 21.12 -4.11 37.74
N ASP A 611 22.38 -4.39 37.43
CA ASP A 611 22.87 -4.61 36.05
C ASP A 611 22.32 -5.85 35.34
N LEU A 612 21.75 -6.82 36.09
CA LEU A 612 21.09 -7.99 35.53
C LEU A 612 19.65 -7.69 35.07
N ASN A 613 19.04 -6.59 35.53
CA ASN A 613 17.69 -6.17 35.14
C ASN A 613 17.73 -5.47 33.77
N LYS A 614 17.55 -6.24 32.70
CA LYS A 614 17.61 -5.75 31.30
C LYS A 614 16.27 -5.25 30.74
N LEU A 615 15.24 -5.18 31.57
CA LEU A 615 13.88 -4.79 31.19
C LEU A 615 13.84 -3.34 30.67
N GLN A 616 13.29 -3.15 29.48
CA GLN A 616 13.14 -1.85 28.79
C GLN A 616 11.68 -1.46 28.60
N PHE A 617 10.81 -2.44 28.38
CA PHE A 617 9.37 -2.24 28.15
C PHE A 617 8.61 -3.04 29.20
N LEU A 618 7.82 -2.34 30.02
CA LEU A 618 6.92 -2.93 31.00
C LEU A 618 5.50 -2.43 30.72
N ARG A 619 4.63 -3.37 30.32
CA ARG A 619 3.20 -3.12 30.13
C ARG A 619 2.42 -3.99 31.11
N ALA A 620 1.71 -3.37 32.03
CA ALA A 620 0.85 -4.02 33.03
C ALA A 620 -0.49 -3.28 33.17
N ALA A 621 -0.97 -2.69 32.07
CA ALA A 621 -2.25 -1.98 32.03
C ALA A 621 -3.42 -2.89 32.45
N GLY A 622 -4.48 -2.34 33.02
CA GLY A 622 -5.72 -3.09 33.28
C GLY A 622 -5.58 -4.24 34.30
N ASN A 623 -4.74 -4.07 35.31
CA ASN A 623 -4.56 -5.01 36.42
C ASN A 623 -5.15 -4.43 37.73
N LYS A 624 -4.74 -4.95 38.89
CA LYS A 624 -5.19 -4.49 40.23
C LYS A 624 -4.07 -3.84 41.04
N LEU A 625 -2.98 -3.41 40.39
CA LEU A 625 -1.75 -2.92 41.01
C LEU A 625 -1.98 -1.64 41.83
N ASP A 626 -1.26 -1.54 42.95
CA ASP A 626 -1.18 -0.38 43.84
C ASP A 626 0.26 0.18 43.93
N GLU A 627 0.46 1.22 44.74
CA GLU A 627 1.75 1.88 44.97
C GLU A 627 2.89 0.93 45.40
N GLY A 628 2.61 -0.27 45.91
CA GLY A 628 3.62 -1.28 46.25
C GLY A 628 4.47 -1.74 45.06
N VAL A 629 3.96 -1.59 43.82
CA VAL A 629 4.70 -1.93 42.59
C VAL A 629 5.97 -1.09 42.39
N MET A 630 6.06 0.09 43.01
CA MET A 630 7.13 1.06 42.77
C MET A 630 8.53 0.52 43.10
N GLY A 631 8.68 -0.30 44.16
CA GLY A 631 9.97 -0.88 44.52
C GLY A 631 10.56 -1.78 43.41
N THR A 632 9.71 -2.53 42.71
CA THR A 632 10.11 -3.36 41.57
C THR A 632 10.53 -2.49 40.38
N ILE A 633 9.73 -1.46 40.05
CA ILE A 633 9.96 -0.60 38.89
C ILE A 633 11.27 0.20 39.01
N VAL A 634 11.54 0.79 40.18
CA VAL A 634 12.70 1.67 40.43
C VAL A 634 14.04 0.93 40.33
N THR A 635 14.04 -0.38 40.54
CA THR A 635 15.21 -1.24 40.40
C THR A 635 15.54 -1.49 38.91
N CYS A 636 14.54 -1.47 38.04
CA CYS A 636 14.67 -1.68 36.59
C CYS A 636 15.09 -0.38 35.85
N ARG A 637 16.28 0.15 36.16
CA ARG A 637 16.79 1.44 35.65
C ARG A 637 16.91 1.57 34.11
N ARG A 638 16.75 0.48 33.36
CA ARG A 638 16.80 0.45 31.89
C ARG A 638 15.42 0.62 31.23
N LEU A 639 14.36 0.82 32.02
CA LEU A 639 13.01 1.08 31.52
C LEU A 639 12.96 2.35 30.65
N ARG A 640 12.41 2.18 29.46
CA ARG A 640 12.12 3.22 28.45
C ARG A 640 10.63 3.46 28.30
N LEU A 641 9.81 2.42 28.47
CA LEU A 641 8.36 2.50 28.45
C LEU A 641 7.76 1.86 29.72
N ILE A 642 6.89 2.60 30.39
CA ILE A 642 6.05 2.12 31.49
C ILE A 642 4.59 2.38 31.13
N ASP A 643 3.78 1.32 31.08
CA ASP A 643 2.33 1.41 31.01
C ASP A 643 1.69 0.69 32.21
N LEU A 644 1.13 1.48 33.12
CA LEU A 644 0.35 1.04 34.28
C LEU A 644 -1.07 1.63 34.23
N SER A 645 -1.57 1.97 33.05
CA SER A 645 -2.92 2.50 32.89
C SER A 645 -3.98 1.53 33.43
N TYR A 646 -5.16 2.02 33.83
CA TYR A 646 -6.27 1.18 34.35
C TYR A 646 -5.90 0.31 35.57
N ASN A 647 -5.11 0.85 36.51
CA ASN A 647 -4.77 0.23 37.80
C ASN A 647 -5.35 1.06 38.98
N LYS A 648 -4.82 0.92 40.21
CA LYS A 648 -5.33 1.59 41.42
C LYS A 648 -4.37 2.63 42.02
N LEU A 649 -3.36 3.06 41.27
CA LEU A 649 -2.28 3.93 41.77
C LEU A 649 -2.81 5.28 42.27
N ARG A 650 -2.45 5.68 43.48
CA ARG A 650 -2.94 6.92 44.13
C ARG A 650 -1.98 8.11 44.05
N PHE A 651 -0.68 7.82 44.00
CA PHE A 651 0.40 8.81 43.90
C PHE A 651 1.64 8.16 43.28
N PHE A 652 2.67 8.96 43.02
CA PHE A 652 4.02 8.50 42.65
C PHE A 652 5.04 9.13 43.59
N ASP A 653 6.08 8.39 43.95
CA ASP A 653 7.22 8.89 44.71
C ASP A 653 8.26 9.52 43.75
N ASP A 654 8.47 10.83 43.90
CA ASP A 654 9.45 11.60 43.11
C ASP A 654 10.88 11.05 43.26
N SER A 655 11.28 10.66 44.47
CA SER A 655 12.62 10.12 44.78
C SER A 655 12.86 8.78 44.09
N CYS A 656 11.79 8.06 43.78
CA CYS A 656 11.80 6.82 43.01
C CYS A 656 11.90 7.09 41.50
N LEU A 657 11.10 8.01 40.96
CA LEU A 657 11.08 8.32 39.53
C LEU A 657 12.39 8.92 39.00
N LEU A 658 13.07 9.79 39.76
CA LEU A 658 14.33 10.42 39.33
C LEU A 658 15.47 9.43 39.03
N ARG A 659 15.35 8.16 39.42
CA ARG A 659 16.32 7.08 39.12
C ARG A 659 16.11 6.41 37.75
N LEU A 660 15.03 6.74 37.04
CA LEU A 660 14.62 6.12 35.77
C LEU A 660 14.89 7.03 34.56
N THR A 661 16.14 7.49 34.43
CA THR A 661 16.55 8.49 33.44
C THR A 661 16.42 8.05 31.97
N MET A 662 16.19 6.76 31.71
CA MET A 662 15.97 6.21 30.36
C MET A 662 14.51 6.27 29.88
N LEU A 663 13.56 6.76 30.69
CA LEU A 663 12.14 6.81 30.32
C LEU A 663 11.87 7.77 29.16
N GLU A 664 11.16 7.25 28.16
CA GLU A 664 10.70 7.93 26.95
C GLU A 664 9.17 8.07 26.94
N GLU A 665 8.45 7.04 27.41
CA GLU A 665 6.97 6.97 27.41
C GLU A 665 6.44 6.46 28.76
N VAL A 666 5.52 7.23 29.36
CA VAL A 666 4.85 6.90 30.62
C VAL A 666 3.34 7.03 30.45
N ASN A 667 2.61 5.93 30.64
CA ASN A 667 1.15 5.89 30.69
C ASN A 667 0.64 5.47 32.08
N LEU A 668 -0.07 6.38 32.74
CA LEU A 668 -0.71 6.18 34.04
C LEU A 668 -2.20 6.57 33.99
N SER A 669 -2.80 6.62 32.79
CA SER A 669 -4.22 6.94 32.59
C SER A 669 -5.14 6.00 33.38
N ALA A 670 -6.31 6.49 33.78
CA ALA A 670 -7.35 5.73 34.49
C ALA A 670 -6.88 5.05 35.79
N ASN A 671 -6.08 5.76 36.58
CA ASN A 671 -5.70 5.40 37.95
C ASN A 671 -6.48 6.29 38.97
N GLN A 672 -5.99 6.41 40.19
CA GLN A 672 -6.58 7.22 41.28
C GLN A 672 -5.70 8.45 41.63
N LEU A 673 -4.83 8.89 40.72
CA LEU A 673 -3.83 9.94 41.00
C LEU A 673 -4.49 11.28 41.31
N THR A 674 -4.11 11.94 42.41
CA THR A 674 -4.61 13.26 42.82
C THR A 674 -3.67 14.43 42.44
N SER A 675 -2.41 14.13 42.16
CA SER A 675 -1.37 15.07 41.76
C SER A 675 -0.41 14.43 40.75
N VAL A 676 0.45 15.24 40.15
CA VAL A 676 1.48 14.81 39.18
C VAL A 676 2.86 15.04 39.79
N SER A 677 3.72 14.02 39.72
CA SER A 677 5.11 14.07 40.20
C SER A 677 5.91 15.16 39.46
N TYR A 678 6.72 15.94 40.20
CA TYR A 678 7.58 16.95 39.59
C TYR A 678 8.73 16.32 38.80
N ALA A 679 9.11 15.07 39.11
CA ALA A 679 10.18 14.35 38.44
C ALA A 679 9.95 14.23 36.91
N PHE A 680 8.68 14.16 36.46
CA PHE A 680 8.34 14.15 35.03
C PHE A 680 8.77 15.43 34.29
N GLY A 681 8.87 16.58 34.97
CA GLY A 681 9.40 17.81 34.40
C GLY A 681 10.93 17.81 34.22
N VAL A 682 11.64 16.88 34.87
CA VAL A 682 13.11 16.84 34.95
C VAL A 682 13.72 15.65 34.19
N LEU A 683 12.93 14.61 33.87
CA LEU A 683 13.41 13.42 33.15
C LEU A 683 13.95 13.78 31.74
N PRO A 684 15.19 13.39 31.38
CA PRO A 684 15.88 13.92 30.21
C PRO A 684 15.35 13.40 28.86
N ASN A 685 14.74 12.20 28.85
CA ASN A 685 14.31 11.51 27.63
C ASN A 685 12.78 11.44 27.45
N LEU A 686 11.99 11.94 28.42
CA LEU A 686 10.55 11.77 28.47
C LEU A 686 9.85 12.56 27.34
N GLN A 687 9.30 11.84 26.36
CA GLN A 687 8.63 12.41 25.19
C GLN A 687 7.11 12.36 25.29
N VAL A 688 6.56 11.38 26.03
CA VAL A 688 5.12 11.08 26.08
C VAL A 688 4.69 10.84 27.52
N LEU A 689 3.73 11.64 28.00
CA LEU A 689 3.14 11.52 29.33
C LEU A 689 1.61 11.49 29.23
N ARG A 690 0.99 10.34 29.55
CA ARG A 690 -0.46 10.17 29.59
C ARG A 690 -0.95 9.95 31.02
N LEU A 691 -1.88 10.80 31.44
CA LEU A 691 -2.40 10.92 32.81
C LEU A 691 -3.93 11.07 32.82
N HIS A 692 -4.62 10.72 31.73
CA HIS A 692 -6.05 11.02 31.58
C HIS A 692 -6.91 10.20 32.55
N SER A 693 -8.14 10.63 32.83
CA SER A 693 -9.08 9.88 33.68
C SER A 693 -8.57 9.59 35.10
N ASN A 694 -7.81 10.51 35.68
CA ASN A 694 -7.38 10.49 37.08
C ASN A 694 -8.21 11.52 37.90
N PHE A 695 -7.75 11.86 39.10
CA PHE A 695 -8.36 12.88 39.98
C PHE A 695 -7.45 14.10 40.16
N ILE A 696 -6.57 14.38 39.18
CA ILE A 696 -5.55 15.43 39.26
C ILE A 696 -6.22 16.80 39.35
N ALA A 697 -5.88 17.56 40.39
CA ALA A 697 -6.38 18.92 40.61
C ALA A 697 -5.38 20.02 40.24
N ALA A 698 -4.08 19.72 40.27
CA ALA A 698 -2.98 20.64 39.97
C ALA A 698 -1.79 19.92 39.34
N ILE A 699 -0.93 20.66 38.64
CA ILE A 699 0.17 20.16 37.81
C ILE A 699 1.45 20.93 38.17
N PRO A 700 2.63 20.28 38.29
CA PRO A 700 3.90 20.96 38.52
C PRO A 700 4.37 21.72 37.28
N ASP A 701 5.47 22.48 37.40
CA ASP A 701 6.12 23.09 36.24
C ASP A 701 6.76 22.02 35.33
N LEU A 702 6.17 21.84 34.14
CA LEU A 702 6.66 21.02 33.06
C LEU A 702 7.29 21.87 31.93
N SER A 703 7.31 23.20 32.04
CA SER A 703 7.81 24.12 30.99
C SER A 703 9.29 23.92 30.66
N GLN A 704 10.07 23.46 31.64
CA GLN A 704 11.50 23.18 31.52
C GLN A 704 11.81 21.75 31.01
N SER A 705 10.80 20.91 30.78
CA SER A 705 11.02 19.55 30.31
C SER A 705 11.71 19.53 28.93
N PRO A 706 12.82 18.79 28.76
CA PRO A 706 13.72 18.98 27.62
C PRO A 706 13.25 18.29 26.33
N SER A 707 12.34 17.31 26.44
CA SER A 707 11.97 16.40 25.36
C SER A 707 10.47 16.12 25.24
N LEU A 708 9.62 16.66 26.12
CA LEU A 708 8.19 16.36 26.17
C LEU A 708 7.47 16.85 24.90
N THR A 709 6.82 15.93 24.18
CA THR A 709 6.11 16.21 22.91
C THR A 709 4.59 16.05 23.00
N LEU A 710 4.12 15.14 23.87
CA LEU A 710 2.70 14.86 24.10
C LEU A 710 2.41 14.85 25.61
N LEU A 711 1.42 15.66 26.01
CA LEU A 711 0.87 15.68 27.36
C LEU A 711 -0.65 15.48 27.28
N ASP A 712 -1.14 14.37 27.85
CA ASP A 712 -2.58 14.10 28.00
C ASP A 712 -2.98 14.13 29.47
N ILE A 713 -3.74 15.16 29.84
CA ILE A 713 -4.24 15.45 31.20
C ILE A 713 -5.78 15.60 31.18
N SER A 714 -6.43 15.06 30.15
CA SER A 714 -7.88 15.08 29.99
C SER A 714 -8.64 14.28 31.05
N ASN A 715 -9.92 14.62 31.25
CA ASN A 715 -10.84 13.96 32.17
C ASN A 715 -10.28 13.86 33.61
N ASN A 716 -9.78 14.99 34.11
CA ASN A 716 -9.26 15.16 35.47
C ASN A 716 -10.14 16.17 36.25
N LYS A 717 -9.65 16.68 37.39
CA LYS A 717 -10.34 17.65 38.26
C LYS A 717 -9.69 19.04 38.21
N LEU A 718 -9.18 19.44 37.04
CA LEU A 718 -8.57 20.75 36.84
C LEU A 718 -9.65 21.84 36.89
N ASP A 719 -9.52 22.81 37.80
CA ASP A 719 -10.37 24.01 37.90
C ASP A 719 -9.71 25.21 37.22
N ARG A 720 -8.43 25.43 37.53
CA ARG A 720 -7.58 26.45 36.92
C ARG A 720 -6.28 25.80 36.48
N LEU A 721 -5.79 26.23 35.32
CA LEU A 721 -4.50 25.83 34.79
C LEU A 721 -3.74 27.08 34.36
N ASP A 722 -2.58 27.33 34.98
CA ASP A 722 -1.60 28.22 34.38
C ASP A 722 -1.02 27.50 33.16
N THR A 723 -1.28 28.04 31.97
CA THR A 723 -0.83 27.49 30.71
C THR A 723 0.70 27.43 30.63
N HIS A 724 1.42 28.38 31.24
CA HIS A 724 2.88 28.41 31.18
C HIS A 724 3.52 27.15 31.79
N LEU A 725 2.97 26.65 32.91
CA LEU A 725 3.44 25.42 33.57
C LEU A 725 3.36 24.18 32.67
N CYS A 726 2.47 24.16 31.68
CA CYS A 726 2.35 23.04 30.72
C CYS A 726 3.05 23.29 29.37
N MET A 727 3.49 24.51 29.07
CA MET A 727 4.03 24.90 27.76
C MET A 727 5.52 24.52 27.59
N ALA A 728 5.83 23.22 27.61
CA ALA A 728 7.18 22.73 27.32
C ALA A 728 7.65 23.15 25.91
N LYS A 729 8.93 23.52 25.77
CA LYS A 729 9.49 24.07 24.51
C LYS A 729 9.42 23.11 23.31
N THR A 730 9.25 21.81 23.57
CA THR A 730 9.14 20.71 22.60
C THR A 730 7.70 20.21 22.37
N LEU A 731 6.71 20.75 23.09
CA LEU A 731 5.34 20.24 23.08
C LEU A 731 4.66 20.45 21.72
N LYS A 732 4.00 19.40 21.21
CA LYS A 732 3.23 19.41 19.96
C LYS A 732 1.74 19.21 20.22
N HIS A 733 1.42 18.31 21.15
CA HIS A 733 0.06 17.87 21.44
C HIS A 733 -0.24 18.06 22.93
N LEU A 734 -1.32 18.78 23.22
CA LEU A 734 -1.83 19.03 24.57
C LEU A 734 -3.33 18.71 24.60
N ASP A 735 -3.70 17.69 25.37
CA ASP A 735 -5.11 17.30 25.52
C ASP A 735 -5.63 17.65 26.92
N LEU A 736 -6.59 18.57 26.94
CA LEU A 736 -7.27 19.11 28.13
C LEU A 736 -8.73 18.64 28.21
N THR A 737 -9.21 17.79 27.29
CA THR A 737 -10.63 17.46 27.11
C THR A 737 -11.30 16.96 28.39
N CYS A 738 -12.62 17.15 28.52
CA CYS A 738 -13.42 16.65 29.64
C CYS A 738 -12.96 17.03 31.06
N ASN A 739 -12.19 18.11 31.25
CA ASN A 739 -12.07 18.77 32.56
C ASN A 739 -13.25 19.75 32.72
N PRO A 740 -14.35 19.42 33.42
CA PRO A 740 -15.63 20.14 33.32
C PRO A 740 -15.61 21.52 33.98
N THR A 741 -14.68 21.74 34.91
CA THR A 741 -14.45 23.00 35.63
C THR A 741 -13.41 23.91 34.96
N LEU A 742 -12.67 23.40 33.97
CA LEU A 742 -11.47 24.08 33.48
C LEU A 742 -11.79 25.19 32.47
N HIS A 743 -11.84 26.42 32.94
CA HIS A 743 -12.01 27.60 32.10
C HIS A 743 -10.69 28.02 31.41
N VAL A 744 -10.36 27.37 30.28
CA VAL A 744 -9.21 27.75 29.45
C VAL A 744 -9.53 28.94 28.56
N ASN A 745 -8.84 30.07 28.75
CA ASN A 745 -8.82 31.14 27.75
C ASN A 745 -8.01 30.70 26.52
N ALA A 746 -8.67 30.16 25.49
CA ALA A 746 -8.01 29.68 24.27
C ALA A 746 -7.13 30.74 23.56
N ARG A 747 -7.41 32.03 23.77
CA ARG A 747 -6.56 33.15 23.30
C ARG A 747 -5.18 33.16 23.95
N CYS A 748 -5.03 32.69 25.19
CA CYS A 748 -3.72 32.65 25.86
C CYS A 748 -2.80 31.53 25.32
N ILE A 749 -3.34 30.52 24.63
CA ILE A 749 -2.54 29.44 24.01
C ILE A 749 -2.26 29.75 22.53
N CYS A 750 -3.17 30.47 21.85
CA CYS A 750 -3.09 30.71 20.41
C CYS A 750 -2.70 32.15 20.01
N SER A 751 -2.54 33.08 20.95
CA SER A 751 -2.10 34.46 20.65
C SER A 751 -1.34 35.10 21.82
N ASN A 752 0.00 35.04 21.77
CA ASN A 752 0.84 35.91 22.59
C ASN A 752 0.76 37.34 22.04
N SER A 753 0.01 38.21 22.72
CA SER A 753 -0.04 39.66 22.44
C SER A 753 0.93 40.48 23.31
N ASP A 754 1.95 39.84 23.89
CA ASP A 754 3.05 40.51 24.60
C ASP A 754 4.27 40.65 23.68
N GLU A 755 4.46 41.86 23.14
CA GLU A 755 5.55 42.18 22.22
C GLU A 755 6.93 42.24 22.91
N LYS A 756 7.58 41.07 23.09
CA LYS A 756 9.06 40.95 23.00
C LYS A 756 9.64 39.54 22.93
N ILE A 757 8.92 38.49 23.29
CA ILE A 757 9.49 37.13 23.36
C ILE A 757 8.59 36.08 22.67
N CYS A 758 8.78 35.92 21.35
CA CYS A 758 8.85 34.60 20.70
C CYS A 758 9.26 34.72 19.22
N ARG A 759 9.93 33.68 18.70
CA ARG A 759 10.17 33.44 17.27
C ARG A 759 9.57 32.07 16.90
N SER A 760 9.33 31.83 15.62
CA SER A 760 8.76 30.62 14.98
C SER A 760 7.24 30.43 15.12
N ASP A 761 6.60 30.11 13.99
CA ASP A 761 5.23 29.63 13.89
C ASP A 761 5.08 28.29 14.63
N ARG A 762 4.23 28.25 15.66
CA ARG A 762 4.03 27.07 16.53
C ARG A 762 2.55 26.75 16.67
N SER A 763 2.02 25.96 15.74
CA SER A 763 0.66 25.41 15.79
C SER A 763 0.58 24.25 16.79
N ILE A 764 0.39 24.55 18.08
CA ILE A 764 0.15 23.53 19.11
C ILE A 764 -1.30 23.04 18.98
N SER A 765 -1.52 21.73 18.85
CA SER A 765 -2.87 21.18 18.72
C SER A 765 -3.53 21.07 20.10
N VAL A 766 -4.22 22.12 20.52
CA VAL A 766 -5.13 22.08 21.68
C VAL A 766 -6.41 21.39 21.25
N VAL A 767 -6.73 20.28 21.90
CA VAL A 767 -8.00 19.56 21.69
C VAL A 767 -9.00 20.04 22.74
N ASP A 768 -9.92 20.93 22.35
CA ASP A 768 -11.13 21.27 23.12
C ASP A 768 -12.36 20.61 22.48
N VAL A 769 -13.13 19.91 23.32
CA VAL A 769 -14.37 19.21 22.97
C VAL A 769 -15.39 19.36 24.10
N GLY A 770 -15.33 20.45 24.88
CA GLY A 770 -16.34 20.75 25.89
C GLY A 770 -17.71 21.13 25.29
N SER A 771 -17.74 21.63 24.05
CA SER A 771 -18.85 22.44 23.53
C SER A 771 -19.47 22.01 22.19
N GLN A 772 -18.81 21.20 21.36
CA GLN A 772 -19.19 21.10 19.92
C GLN A 772 -19.95 19.84 19.47
N THR A 773 -20.13 18.80 20.28
CA THR A 773 -20.78 17.54 19.83
C THR A 773 -21.69 16.87 20.87
N SER A 774 -22.59 17.66 21.46
CA SER A 774 -23.73 17.18 22.25
C SER A 774 -25.03 17.44 21.48
N SER A 775 -25.74 16.38 21.09
CA SER A 775 -27.10 16.45 20.58
C SER A 775 -28.08 15.99 21.67
N LEU A 776 -29.36 16.38 21.57
CA LEU A 776 -30.42 15.81 22.41
C LEU A 776 -30.46 14.27 22.32
N PHE A 777 -30.14 13.73 21.13
CA PHE A 777 -30.28 12.31 20.81
C PHE A 777 -28.98 11.49 20.94
N TYR A 778 -27.81 12.13 21.10
CA TYR A 778 -26.53 11.42 21.25
C TYR A 778 -25.39 12.31 21.75
N GLN A 779 -24.38 11.69 22.35
CA GLN A 779 -23.09 12.30 22.71
C GLN A 779 -21.96 11.62 21.94
N MET A 780 -21.00 12.40 21.42
CA MET A 780 -19.81 11.89 20.73
C MET A 780 -18.53 12.20 21.50
N GLY A 781 -17.59 11.27 21.50
CA GLY A 781 -16.21 11.48 21.91
C GLY A 781 -15.24 10.71 20.99
N PHE A 782 -13.99 11.15 20.93
CA PHE A 782 -12.98 10.63 20.02
C PHE A 782 -11.57 10.59 20.64
N SER A 783 -10.70 9.80 20.05
CA SER A 783 -9.28 9.71 20.44
C SER A 783 -8.42 9.45 19.20
N GLU A 784 -7.28 10.12 19.11
CA GLU A 784 -6.36 10.01 17.97
C GLU A 784 -4.90 9.99 18.45
N SER A 785 -4.08 9.16 17.79
CA SER A 785 -2.64 9.05 18.04
C SER A 785 -1.85 9.00 16.73
N ALA A 786 -0.79 9.80 16.67
CA ALA A 786 0.18 9.84 15.59
C ALA A 786 1.24 8.71 15.66
N GLY A 787 1.14 7.82 16.66
CA GLY A 787 2.10 6.74 16.93
C GLY A 787 3.53 7.22 17.19
N GLN A 788 4.48 6.29 17.25
CA GLN A 788 5.92 6.59 17.42
C GLN A 788 6.52 7.39 16.25
N ARG A 789 5.81 7.51 15.12
CA ARG A 789 6.25 8.27 13.95
C ARG A 789 5.96 9.77 14.02
N ASN A 790 5.14 10.22 14.98
CA ASN A 790 4.75 11.63 15.15
C ASN A 790 4.25 12.30 13.85
N LYS A 791 3.50 11.54 13.03
CA LYS A 791 2.86 11.96 11.77
C LYS A 791 1.44 11.43 11.74
N LEU A 792 0.44 12.26 11.44
CA LEU A 792 -0.96 11.87 11.55
C LEU A 792 -1.51 11.37 10.20
N CYS A 793 -1.25 10.09 9.89
CA CYS A 793 -1.69 9.42 8.64
C CYS A 793 -3.19 9.01 8.63
N ILE A 794 -4.00 9.53 9.56
CA ILE A 794 -5.42 9.23 9.70
C ILE A 794 -6.17 10.52 10.04
N GLN A 795 -7.25 10.83 9.33
CA GLN A 795 -8.02 12.05 9.49
C GLN A 795 -9.48 11.75 9.82
N GLN A 796 -9.98 12.31 10.92
CA GLN A 796 -11.41 12.28 11.25
C GLN A 796 -12.23 13.32 10.49
N ILE A 797 -13.45 12.93 10.15
CA ILE A 797 -14.53 13.77 9.62
C ILE A 797 -15.60 13.86 10.72
N ARG A 798 -15.94 15.09 11.12
CA ARG A 798 -16.91 15.38 12.20
C ARG A 798 -17.72 16.60 11.78
N ARG A 799 -18.93 16.41 11.24
CA ARG A 799 -19.74 17.50 10.67
C ARG A 799 -21.22 17.35 11.01
N SER A 800 -21.74 18.26 11.83
CA SER A 800 -23.19 18.46 11.95
C SER A 800 -23.72 19.17 10.70
N VAL A 801 -24.89 18.74 10.22
CA VAL A 801 -25.62 19.31 9.09
C VAL A 801 -27.11 19.33 9.45
N GLY A 802 -27.60 20.47 9.95
CA GLY A 802 -28.95 20.60 10.46
C GLY A 802 -29.21 19.70 11.68
N VAL A 803 -30.20 18.80 11.57
CA VAL A 803 -30.59 17.85 12.63
C VAL A 803 -29.73 16.57 12.61
N HIS A 804 -28.91 16.37 11.56
CA HIS A 804 -28.12 15.16 11.36
C HIS A 804 -26.62 15.44 11.56
N SER A 805 -25.84 14.39 11.80
CA SER A 805 -24.37 14.50 11.78
C SER A 805 -23.74 13.39 10.96
N VAL A 806 -22.73 13.77 10.19
CA VAL A 806 -21.83 12.86 9.47
C VAL A 806 -20.53 12.74 10.24
N TYR A 807 -20.19 11.51 10.58
CA TYR A 807 -18.92 11.12 11.17
C TYR A 807 -18.14 10.24 10.19
N GLY A 808 -16.82 10.23 10.27
CA GLY A 808 -16.01 9.40 9.39
C GLY A 808 -14.54 9.35 9.77
N ILE A 809 -13.84 8.39 9.17
CA ILE A 809 -12.40 8.16 9.35
C ILE A 809 -11.79 7.87 7.99
N VAL A 810 -10.71 8.58 7.66
CA VAL A 810 -9.89 8.37 6.47
C VAL A 810 -8.50 7.91 6.90
N ASP A 811 -8.10 6.70 6.53
CA ASP A 811 -6.85 6.03 6.96
C ASP A 811 -5.93 5.83 5.75
N GLY A 812 -4.84 6.60 5.69
CA GLY A 812 -3.82 6.54 4.65
C GLY A 812 -2.67 5.57 4.96
N GLY A 813 -2.76 4.80 6.04
CA GLY A 813 -1.74 3.87 6.51
C GLY A 813 -0.41 4.55 6.87
N SER A 814 0.47 4.72 5.88
CA SER A 814 1.80 5.32 6.03
C SER A 814 1.93 6.73 5.44
N ASN A 815 0.90 7.25 4.76
CA ASN A 815 0.94 8.55 4.09
C ASN A 815 0.07 9.61 4.80
N GLU A 816 0.66 10.78 5.00
CA GLU A 816 0.10 11.94 5.73
C GLU A 816 -0.68 12.91 4.83
N GLN A 817 -0.39 12.94 3.51
CA GLN A 817 -0.98 13.89 2.56
C GLN A 817 -2.35 13.44 2.04
N ILE A 818 -2.49 12.15 1.72
CA ILE A 818 -3.71 11.61 1.10
C ILE A 818 -4.96 11.65 2.01
N PRO A 819 -4.89 11.45 3.35
CA PRO A 819 -6.07 11.53 4.23
C PRO A 819 -6.61 12.95 4.35
N SER A 820 -5.72 13.93 4.53
CA SER A 820 -6.07 15.36 4.54
C SER A 820 -6.76 15.77 3.24
N LEU A 821 -6.18 15.42 2.08
CA LEU A 821 -6.77 15.74 0.78
C LEU A 821 -8.18 15.15 0.61
N ILE A 822 -8.38 13.88 0.99
CA ILE A 822 -9.69 13.20 0.92
C ILE A 822 -10.69 13.85 1.88
N ALA A 823 -10.29 14.12 3.14
CA ALA A 823 -11.15 14.74 4.14
C ALA A 823 -11.59 16.16 3.71
N ASP A 824 -10.70 16.96 3.12
CA ASP A 824 -11.05 18.28 2.58
C ASP A 824 -12.07 18.20 1.43
N LYS A 825 -11.91 17.23 0.51
CA LYS A 825 -12.92 17.00 -0.54
C LYS A 825 -14.26 16.59 0.08
N LEU A 826 -14.25 15.64 1.02
CA LEU A 826 -15.46 15.12 1.66
C LEU A 826 -16.20 16.20 2.46
N ASN A 827 -15.50 16.99 3.29
CA ASN A 827 -16.07 18.14 4.00
C ASN A 827 -16.72 19.14 3.02
N GLY A 828 -16.07 19.40 1.88
CA GLY A 828 -16.56 20.26 0.81
C GLY A 828 -17.76 19.70 0.03
N PHE A 829 -17.93 18.38 -0.05
CA PHE A 829 -19.09 17.73 -0.67
C PHE A 829 -20.26 17.57 0.30
N ILE A 830 -20.03 17.08 1.53
CA ILE A 830 -21.05 16.92 2.58
C ILE A 830 -21.77 18.25 2.83
N THR A 831 -21.02 19.35 2.96
CA THR A 831 -21.56 20.70 3.18
C THR A 831 -22.38 21.24 1.98
N LYS A 832 -22.26 20.65 0.78
CA LYS A 832 -23.00 21.06 -0.43
C LYS A 832 -24.16 20.14 -0.79
N MET A 833 -24.05 18.85 -0.46
CA MET A 833 -25.11 17.87 -0.71
C MET A 833 -26.20 17.90 0.36
N ASN A 834 -25.83 18.09 1.63
CA ASN A 834 -26.67 17.72 2.78
C ASN A 834 -27.16 16.25 2.66
N PRO A 835 -26.27 15.27 2.88
CA PRO A 835 -26.63 13.86 2.67
C PRO A 835 -27.72 13.41 3.65
N GLU A 836 -28.76 12.75 3.12
CA GLU A 836 -29.91 12.24 3.86
C GLU A 836 -29.92 10.70 3.90
N ASN A 837 -29.24 10.04 2.96
CA ASN A 837 -29.26 8.58 2.82
C ASN A 837 -27.88 7.96 2.47
N ALA A 838 -27.79 6.62 2.48
CA ALA A 838 -26.54 5.89 2.25
C ALA A 838 -25.99 5.98 0.81
N VAL A 839 -26.82 6.31 -0.19
CA VAL A 839 -26.37 6.54 -1.57
C VAL A 839 -25.63 7.88 -1.66
N ASP A 840 -26.11 8.92 -0.97
CA ASP A 840 -25.44 10.22 -0.93
C ASP A 840 -24.03 10.10 -0.34
N LEU A 841 -23.87 9.31 0.73
CA LEU A 841 -22.56 8.99 1.30
C LEU A 841 -21.65 8.22 0.34
N LYS A 842 -22.20 7.24 -0.40
CA LYS A 842 -21.48 6.51 -1.44
C LYS A 842 -20.98 7.47 -2.54
N MET A 843 -21.85 8.36 -3.01
CA MET A 843 -21.51 9.34 -4.04
C MET A 843 -20.55 10.44 -3.53
N ALA A 844 -20.56 10.76 -2.23
CA ALA A 844 -19.54 11.63 -1.64
C ALA A 844 -18.15 10.99 -1.68
N LEU A 845 -18.02 9.69 -1.36
CA LEU A 845 -16.77 8.93 -1.46
C LEU A 845 -16.27 8.82 -2.91
N ILE A 846 -17.15 8.50 -3.86
CA ILE A 846 -16.82 8.43 -5.29
C ILE A 846 -16.35 9.81 -5.80
N ARG A 847 -17.11 10.89 -5.52
CA ARG A 847 -16.70 12.25 -5.91
C ARG A 847 -15.42 12.72 -5.23
N ALA A 848 -15.13 12.26 -4.01
CA ALA A 848 -13.84 12.53 -3.37
C ALA A 848 -12.69 11.88 -4.14
N HIS A 849 -12.81 10.61 -4.55
CA HIS A 849 -11.82 9.91 -5.38
C HIS A 849 -11.56 10.63 -6.72
N GLU A 850 -12.61 11.03 -7.42
CA GLU A 850 -12.51 11.76 -8.69
C GLU A 850 -11.71 13.07 -8.58
N HIS A 851 -11.76 13.73 -7.42
CA HIS A 851 -11.13 15.03 -7.19
C HIS A 851 -9.75 14.94 -6.52
N LEU A 852 -9.13 13.75 -6.43
CA LEU A 852 -7.76 13.56 -5.96
C LEU A 852 -6.69 13.94 -7.00
N GLY A 853 -7.07 13.93 -8.28
CA GLY A 853 -6.16 14.22 -9.39
C GLY A 853 -4.91 13.34 -9.40
N GLN A 854 -3.77 13.92 -9.80
CA GLN A 854 -2.49 13.22 -9.92
C GLN A 854 -1.98 12.58 -8.60
N VAL A 855 -2.42 13.09 -7.43
CA VAL A 855 -2.08 12.48 -6.14
C VAL A 855 -2.79 11.12 -6.00
N GLY A 856 -4.06 11.06 -6.40
CA GLY A 856 -4.87 9.82 -6.41
C GLY A 856 -4.46 8.81 -7.48
N GLU A 857 -3.69 9.22 -8.51
CA GLU A 857 -3.13 8.27 -9.47
C GLU A 857 -2.15 7.28 -8.80
N ARG A 858 -1.41 7.71 -7.77
CA ARG A 858 -0.32 6.93 -7.14
C ARG A 858 -0.51 6.64 -5.65
N LEU A 859 -1.33 7.41 -4.94
CA LEU A 859 -1.64 7.21 -3.52
C LEU A 859 -3.11 6.86 -3.34
N GLY A 860 -3.44 6.27 -2.20
CA GLY A 860 -4.82 5.99 -1.84
C GLY A 860 -5.03 5.76 -0.34
N ALA A 861 -6.25 5.91 0.14
CA ALA A 861 -6.64 5.76 1.54
C ALA A 861 -7.93 4.96 1.69
N SER A 862 -8.06 4.28 2.82
CA SER A 862 -9.34 3.72 3.29
C SER A 862 -10.23 4.87 3.77
N ALA A 863 -11.53 4.86 3.44
CA ALA A 863 -12.46 5.89 3.89
C ALA A 863 -13.83 5.32 4.28
N LEU A 864 -14.33 5.77 5.43
CA LEU A 864 -15.59 5.37 6.05
C LEU A 864 -16.41 6.62 6.41
N LEU A 865 -17.68 6.63 6.07
CA LEU A 865 -18.66 7.64 6.47
C LEU A 865 -19.88 6.99 7.14
N VAL A 866 -20.38 7.62 8.20
CA VAL A 866 -21.59 7.26 8.92
C VAL A 866 -22.44 8.51 9.17
N LEU A 867 -23.65 8.53 8.61
CA LEU A 867 -24.68 9.55 8.86
C LEU A 867 -25.65 9.00 9.91
N ILE A 868 -25.91 9.79 10.95
CA ILE A 868 -26.85 9.44 12.03
C ILE A 868 -28.05 10.38 11.98
N THR A 869 -29.24 9.78 11.87
CA THR A 869 -30.53 10.46 12.01
C THR A 869 -31.22 10.00 13.29
N THR A 870 -32.42 10.51 13.58
CA THR A 870 -33.23 10.11 14.75
C THR A 870 -33.77 8.68 14.69
N THR A 871 -33.73 8.04 13.52
CA THR A 871 -34.35 6.71 13.29
C THR A 871 -33.44 5.73 12.55
N HIS A 872 -32.39 6.20 11.89
CA HIS A 872 -31.54 5.40 11.01
C HIS A 872 -30.06 5.76 11.15
N VAL A 873 -29.21 4.76 10.92
CA VAL A 873 -27.78 4.92 10.68
C VAL A 873 -27.49 4.48 9.25
N TYR A 874 -26.96 5.40 8.45
CA TYR A 874 -26.52 5.13 7.08
C TYR A 874 -24.99 5.09 7.06
N CYS A 875 -24.42 4.06 6.45
CA CYS A 875 -22.99 3.80 6.39
C CYS A 875 -22.55 3.63 4.94
N ALA A 876 -21.39 4.20 4.58
CA ALA A 876 -20.69 3.92 3.33
C ALA A 876 -19.20 3.72 3.61
N ASN A 877 -18.62 2.61 3.12
CA ASN A 877 -17.24 2.23 3.42
C ASN A 877 -16.46 1.80 2.16
N SER A 878 -15.20 2.23 2.08
CA SER A 878 -14.27 1.96 0.99
C SER A 878 -12.86 1.71 1.55
N GLY A 879 -12.66 0.53 2.15
CA GLY A 879 -11.36 0.11 2.71
C GLY A 879 -11.47 -0.72 3.99
N HIS A 880 -10.55 -0.48 4.93
CA HIS A 880 -10.37 -1.25 6.18
C HIS A 880 -10.79 -0.51 7.45
N CYS A 881 -11.19 0.76 7.35
CA CYS A 881 -11.92 1.43 8.42
C CYS A 881 -13.20 0.63 8.69
N ARG A 882 -13.58 0.44 9.96
CA ARG A 882 -14.81 -0.26 10.32
C ARG A 882 -15.67 0.53 11.30
N ALA A 883 -16.95 0.18 11.31
CA ALA A 883 -17.97 0.70 12.19
C ALA A 883 -18.79 -0.45 12.80
N LEU A 884 -19.12 -0.30 14.08
CA LEU A 884 -19.85 -1.26 14.91
C LEU A 884 -21.02 -0.57 15.59
N ILE A 885 -22.16 -1.25 15.73
CA ILE A 885 -23.25 -0.85 16.62
C ILE A 885 -23.42 -1.89 17.75
N CYS A 886 -23.56 -1.43 18.99
CA CYS A 886 -23.87 -2.28 20.14
C CYS A 886 -25.38 -2.33 20.32
N ARG A 887 -25.98 -3.53 20.20
CA ARG A 887 -27.42 -3.76 20.40
C ARG A 887 -27.62 -4.74 21.55
N ARG A 888 -28.16 -4.27 22.68
CA ARG A 888 -28.40 -5.02 23.93
C ARG A 888 -27.15 -5.75 24.45
N GLY A 889 -25.98 -5.12 24.31
CA GLY A 889 -24.68 -5.71 24.65
C GLY A 889 -24.05 -6.61 23.57
N ILE A 890 -24.71 -6.84 22.43
CA ILE A 890 -24.18 -7.65 21.33
C ILE A 890 -23.54 -6.75 20.26
N ALA A 891 -22.31 -7.08 19.87
CA ALA A 891 -21.56 -6.39 18.83
C ALA A 891 -22.05 -6.73 17.41
N ASN A 892 -22.46 -5.72 16.62
CA ASN A 892 -22.93 -5.89 15.25
C ASN A 892 -22.16 -5.00 14.26
N GLU A 893 -21.46 -5.57 13.27
CA GLU A 893 -20.70 -4.79 12.28
C GLU A 893 -21.62 -4.08 11.26
N ILE A 894 -21.39 -2.79 11.03
CA ILE A 894 -22.15 -1.97 10.07
C ILE A 894 -21.31 -1.45 8.88
N SER A 895 -20.01 -1.74 8.84
CA SER A 895 -19.06 -1.32 7.78
C SER A 895 -18.90 -2.29 6.61
N GLY A 896 -19.19 -3.57 6.80
CA GLY A 896 -18.84 -4.63 5.84
C GLY A 896 -17.39 -5.10 5.99
N ASN A 897 -17.18 -6.41 5.78
CA ASN A 897 -15.91 -7.08 6.05
C ASN A 897 -15.00 -7.11 4.81
N PHE A 898 -13.80 -6.57 4.94
CA PHE A 898 -12.77 -6.51 3.89
C PHE A 898 -11.40 -7.05 4.36
N GLU A 899 -11.37 -7.94 5.35
CA GLU A 899 -10.11 -8.41 5.97
C GLU A 899 -9.30 -9.38 5.10
N THR A 900 -9.97 -10.12 4.21
CA THR A 900 -9.37 -11.08 3.29
C THR A 900 -9.93 -10.91 1.88
N LEU A 901 -9.06 -11.01 0.87
CA LEU A 901 -9.45 -10.98 -0.54
C LEU A 901 -10.29 -12.22 -0.87
N THR A 902 -11.56 -12.03 -1.22
CA THR A 902 -12.45 -13.13 -1.58
C THR A 902 -12.06 -13.77 -2.93
N GLN A 903 -12.68 -14.89 -3.27
CA GLN A 903 -12.53 -15.50 -4.59
C GLN A 903 -13.03 -14.57 -5.72
N GLU A 904 -14.10 -13.79 -5.46
CA GLU A 904 -14.62 -12.81 -6.42
C GLU A 904 -13.66 -11.62 -6.60
N ASP A 905 -13.16 -11.06 -5.50
CA ASP A 905 -12.14 -10.00 -5.55
C ASP A 905 -10.89 -10.49 -6.30
N TYR A 906 -10.50 -11.75 -6.10
CA TYR A 906 -9.38 -12.37 -6.80
C TYR A 906 -9.61 -12.55 -8.30
N GLU A 907 -10.80 -13.00 -8.71
CA GLU A 907 -11.16 -13.11 -10.12
C GLU A 907 -11.23 -11.74 -10.79
N ASN A 908 -11.61 -10.69 -10.06
CA ASN A 908 -11.60 -9.31 -10.55
C ASN A 908 -10.18 -8.73 -10.65
N LEU A 909 -9.31 -8.99 -9.66
CA LEU A 909 -7.87 -8.69 -9.74
C LEU A 909 -7.21 -9.37 -10.94
N ARG A 910 -7.52 -10.66 -11.19
CA ARG A 910 -7.00 -11.43 -12.34
C ARG A 910 -7.53 -10.89 -13.67
N LYS A 911 -8.81 -10.47 -13.77
CA LYS A 911 -9.35 -9.77 -14.96
C LYS A 911 -8.65 -8.43 -15.22
N GLY A 912 -8.24 -7.74 -14.16
CA GLY A 912 -7.50 -6.48 -14.23
C GLY A 912 -5.98 -6.61 -14.34
N ASN A 913 -5.45 -7.82 -14.58
CA ASN A 913 -4.02 -8.11 -14.65
C ASN A 913 -3.22 -7.58 -13.42
N ALA A 914 -3.68 -7.82 -12.18
CA ALA A 914 -2.93 -7.46 -10.97
C ALA A 914 -2.39 -8.67 -10.19
N THR A 915 -1.14 -8.59 -9.74
CA THR A 915 -0.51 -9.59 -8.86
C THR A 915 -0.88 -9.40 -7.38
N ILE A 916 -0.67 -10.44 -6.58
CA ILE A 916 -0.79 -10.41 -5.12
C ILE A 916 0.50 -10.96 -4.50
N THR A 917 1.13 -10.20 -3.60
CA THR A 917 2.37 -10.62 -2.92
C THR A 917 2.14 -11.72 -1.87
N LYS A 918 3.17 -12.16 -1.14
CA LYS A 918 3.02 -13.18 -0.08
C LYS A 918 2.25 -12.66 1.15
N GLU A 919 2.17 -11.34 1.27
CA GLU A 919 1.53 -10.58 2.33
C GLU A 919 0.07 -10.19 1.99
N ASN A 920 -0.49 -10.73 0.90
CA ASN A 920 -1.79 -10.34 0.31
C ASN A 920 -1.88 -8.86 -0.14
N ILE A 921 -0.76 -8.22 -0.47
CA ILE A 921 -0.74 -6.84 -1.00
C ILE A 921 -0.87 -6.88 -2.53
N ILE A 922 -1.79 -6.10 -3.08
CA ILE A 922 -2.04 -5.99 -4.53
C ILE A 922 -0.93 -5.14 -5.17
N GLU A 923 -0.26 -5.68 -6.18
CA GLU A 923 0.92 -5.09 -6.86
C GLU A 923 2.04 -4.62 -5.90
N GLY A 924 2.07 -5.13 -4.66
CA GLY A 924 2.97 -4.66 -3.60
C GLY A 924 2.69 -3.24 -3.09
N VAL A 925 1.60 -2.59 -3.52
CA VAL A 925 1.26 -1.20 -3.19
C VAL A 925 -0.02 -1.08 -2.35
N CYS A 926 -1.10 -1.79 -2.71
CA CYS A 926 -2.42 -1.55 -2.11
C CYS A 926 -2.95 -2.76 -1.34
N PRO A 927 -3.43 -2.59 -0.09
CA PRO A 927 -3.98 -3.70 0.70
C PRO A 927 -5.48 -4.02 0.44
N CYS A 928 -6.21 -3.29 -0.40
CA CYS A 928 -7.64 -3.57 -0.69
C CYS A 928 -8.08 -3.16 -2.10
N VAL A 929 -8.87 -4.02 -2.74
CA VAL A 929 -9.52 -3.79 -4.04
C VAL A 929 -10.48 -2.59 -4.09
N ARG A 930 -10.95 -2.09 -2.95
CA ARG A 930 -11.97 -1.01 -2.84
C ARG A 930 -11.42 0.27 -2.20
N GLN A 931 -10.10 0.46 -2.17
CA GLN A 931 -9.47 1.64 -1.57
C GLN A 931 -9.67 2.90 -2.45
N LEU A 932 -9.85 4.09 -1.84
CA LEU A 932 -9.95 5.34 -2.60
C LEU A 932 -8.57 5.73 -3.15
N GLY A 933 -8.44 5.94 -4.46
CA GLY A 933 -7.19 6.34 -5.11
C GLY A 933 -6.58 5.18 -5.88
N PHE A 934 -5.24 5.15 -5.96
CA PHE A 934 -4.45 4.18 -6.74
C PHE A 934 -4.95 3.97 -8.19
N THR A 935 -5.42 5.02 -8.86
CA THR A 935 -6.13 4.89 -10.14
C THR A 935 -5.28 4.30 -11.29
N PHE A 936 -3.96 4.23 -11.13
CA PHE A 936 -3.08 3.47 -12.03
C PHE A 936 -3.34 1.95 -12.05
N LEU A 937 -4.05 1.41 -11.05
CA LEU A 937 -4.42 0.00 -10.93
C LEU A 937 -5.86 -0.31 -11.39
N TYR A 938 -6.54 0.62 -12.08
CA TYR A 938 -7.83 0.33 -12.71
C TYR A 938 -7.64 -0.66 -13.89
N PRO A 939 -8.46 -1.73 -14.04
CA PRO A 939 -9.71 -2.03 -13.32
C PRO A 939 -9.55 -3.00 -12.13
N ALA A 940 -8.32 -3.35 -11.75
CA ALA A 940 -8.07 -4.30 -10.66
C ALA A 940 -8.40 -3.72 -9.26
N ILE A 941 -8.19 -2.41 -9.08
CA ILE A 941 -8.61 -1.66 -7.88
C ILE A 941 -9.61 -0.60 -8.30
N VAL A 942 -10.76 -0.59 -7.64
CA VAL A 942 -11.88 0.29 -7.96
C VAL A 942 -12.62 0.72 -6.68
N PRO A 943 -12.69 2.03 -6.38
CA PRO A 943 -13.39 2.55 -5.22
C PRO A 943 -14.91 2.51 -5.40
N ASN A 944 -15.50 1.32 -5.31
CA ASN A 944 -16.94 1.07 -5.28
C ASN A 944 -17.36 0.82 -3.82
N PRO A 945 -17.84 1.85 -3.08
CA PRO A 945 -18.04 1.77 -1.65
C PRO A 945 -19.28 0.95 -1.30
N VAL A 946 -19.19 0.10 -0.28
CA VAL A 946 -20.35 -0.66 0.20
C VAL A 946 -21.21 0.24 1.06
N LYS A 947 -22.50 0.35 0.69
CA LYS A 947 -23.53 1.05 1.45
C LYS A 947 -24.30 0.09 2.36
N LYS A 948 -24.60 0.50 3.60
CA LYS A 948 -25.42 -0.26 4.55
C LYS A 948 -26.32 0.68 5.34
N THR A 949 -27.58 0.28 5.54
CA THR A 949 -28.56 1.00 6.34
C THR A 949 -28.94 0.16 7.54
N VAL A 950 -29.05 0.78 8.71
CA VAL A 950 -29.51 0.13 9.96
C VAL A 950 -30.62 0.98 10.57
N VAL A 951 -31.77 0.37 10.85
CA VAL A 951 -32.85 1.00 11.61
C VAL A 951 -32.47 0.99 13.09
N LEU A 952 -32.52 2.15 13.74
CA LEU A 952 -32.27 2.30 15.17
C LEU A 952 -33.46 1.78 15.98
N SER A 953 -33.15 1.24 17.15
CA SER A 953 -34.09 0.63 18.09
C SER A 953 -33.63 0.91 19.51
N GLU A 954 -34.55 0.90 20.48
CA GLU A 954 -34.25 1.19 21.90
C GLU A 954 -33.26 0.22 22.55
N GLY A 955 -32.90 -0.88 21.86
CA GLY A 955 -31.80 -1.76 22.25
C GLY A 955 -30.42 -1.27 21.82
N ASP A 956 -30.27 -0.22 21.00
CA ASP A 956 -28.99 0.27 20.50
C ASP A 956 -28.35 1.25 21.49
N GLU A 957 -27.17 0.91 22.02
CA GLU A 957 -26.54 1.65 23.13
C GLU A 957 -25.49 2.66 22.66
N PHE A 958 -24.70 2.28 21.65
CA PHE A 958 -23.63 3.11 21.09
C PHE A 958 -23.15 2.58 19.73
N ILE A 959 -22.48 3.47 18.99
CA ILE A 959 -21.79 3.19 17.72
C ILE A 959 -20.30 3.49 17.93
N VAL A 960 -19.43 2.66 17.35
CA VAL A 960 -17.97 2.87 17.33
C VAL A 960 -17.50 2.91 15.88
N LEU A 961 -16.76 3.93 15.48
CA LEU A 961 -15.96 3.95 14.25
C LEU A 961 -14.49 3.88 14.65
N ALA A 962 -13.67 3.07 13.97
CA ALA A 962 -12.23 3.08 14.24
C ALA A 962 -11.36 2.71 13.02
N SER A 963 -10.13 3.22 13.07
CA SER A 963 -8.99 2.85 12.22
C SER A 963 -8.68 1.34 12.22
N ARG A 964 -7.98 0.86 11.18
CA ARG A 964 -7.64 -0.56 10.99
C ARG A 964 -6.90 -1.19 12.18
N ALA A 965 -6.07 -0.41 12.87
CA ALA A 965 -5.26 -0.85 14.01
C ALA A 965 -6.10 -1.51 15.13
N VAL A 966 -7.28 -0.98 15.42
CA VAL A 966 -8.13 -1.45 16.52
C VAL A 966 -8.68 -2.85 16.22
N TRP A 967 -9.24 -3.05 15.03
CA TRP A 967 -9.89 -4.30 14.63
C TRP A 967 -8.93 -5.44 14.33
N ASN A 968 -7.63 -5.14 14.16
CA ASN A 968 -6.58 -6.15 14.03
C ASN A 968 -6.20 -6.78 15.40
N LEU A 969 -6.50 -6.12 16.52
CA LEU A 969 -6.02 -6.46 17.86
C LEU A 969 -7.14 -6.70 18.88
N LEU A 970 -8.36 -6.20 18.63
CA LEU A 970 -9.53 -6.40 19.48
C LEU A 970 -10.69 -6.97 18.65
N SER A 971 -11.32 -8.03 19.15
CA SER A 971 -12.56 -8.53 18.57
C SER A 971 -13.72 -7.56 18.81
N HIS A 972 -14.72 -7.63 17.92
CA HIS A 972 -15.93 -6.81 17.99
C HIS A 972 -16.64 -6.86 19.36
N GLN A 973 -16.65 -8.01 20.04
CA GLN A 973 -17.29 -8.16 21.35
C GLN A 973 -16.42 -7.61 22.49
N GLN A 974 -15.09 -7.84 22.49
CA GLN A 974 -14.18 -7.21 23.46
C GLN A 974 -14.30 -5.67 23.43
N ILE A 975 -14.43 -5.07 22.24
CA ILE A 975 -14.64 -3.63 22.08
C ILE A 975 -15.92 -3.17 22.80
N VAL A 976 -17.02 -3.92 22.68
CA VAL A 976 -18.27 -3.65 23.41
C VAL A 976 -18.07 -3.79 24.91
N ASP A 977 -17.53 -4.93 25.37
CA ASP A 977 -17.40 -5.23 26.79
C ASP A 977 -16.48 -4.24 27.51
N LEU A 978 -15.42 -3.76 26.84
CA LEU A 978 -14.48 -2.77 27.37
C LEU A 978 -15.13 -1.39 27.61
N ILE A 979 -16.06 -0.94 26.75
CA ILE A 979 -16.61 0.43 26.80
C ILE A 979 -18.06 0.51 27.27
N ARG A 980 -18.83 -0.58 27.23
CA ARG A 980 -20.23 -0.62 27.66
C ARG A 980 -20.45 -0.08 29.10
N PRO A 981 -19.56 -0.33 30.09
CA PRO A 981 -19.67 0.29 31.42
C PRO A 981 -19.44 1.81 31.45
N ILE A 982 -18.80 2.39 30.43
CA ILE A 982 -18.29 3.77 30.44
C ILE A 982 -19.30 4.71 29.78
N LYS A 983 -20.01 5.49 30.61
CA LYS A 983 -21.07 6.40 30.13
C LYS A 983 -20.55 7.52 29.22
N ASN A 984 -19.43 8.16 29.58
CA ASN A 984 -18.85 9.25 28.79
C ASN A 984 -18.13 8.69 27.53
N PRO A 985 -18.53 9.10 26.30
CA PRO A 985 -17.96 8.57 25.07
C PRO A 985 -16.50 8.98 24.82
N GLN A 986 -16.02 10.11 25.38
CA GLN A 986 -14.61 10.52 25.27
C GLN A 986 -13.71 9.52 26.01
N ILE A 987 -14.08 9.17 27.24
CA ILE A 987 -13.35 8.16 28.05
C ILE A 987 -13.38 6.79 27.35
N ALA A 988 -14.52 6.43 26.73
CA ALA A 988 -14.66 5.20 25.95
C ALA A 988 -13.72 5.17 24.73
N ALA A 989 -13.64 6.26 23.96
CA ALA A 989 -12.75 6.37 22.81
C ALA A 989 -11.27 6.28 23.23
N LYS A 990 -10.88 6.97 24.30
CA LYS A 990 -9.51 6.89 24.85
C LYS A 990 -9.17 5.50 25.36
N LYS A 991 -10.09 4.83 26.07
CA LYS A 991 -9.87 3.46 26.53
C LYS A 991 -9.55 2.51 25.38
N LEU A 992 -10.22 2.63 24.23
CA LEU A 992 -9.93 1.78 23.07
C LEU A 992 -8.54 2.06 22.48
N GLN A 993 -8.10 3.32 22.45
CA GLN A 993 -6.74 3.68 22.04
C GLN A 993 -5.69 3.09 23.01
N ASP A 994 -5.81 3.37 24.30
CA ASP A 994 -4.85 2.93 25.32
C ASP A 994 -4.82 1.40 25.42
N THR A 995 -5.97 0.72 25.30
CA THR A 995 -6.03 -0.74 25.15
C THR A 995 -5.19 -1.20 23.97
N VAL A 996 -5.37 -0.62 22.78
CA VAL A 996 -4.63 -0.99 21.56
C VAL A 996 -3.12 -0.72 21.68
N GLN A 997 -2.72 0.33 22.39
CA GLN A 997 -1.30 0.66 22.66
C GLN A 997 -0.66 -0.28 23.70
N SER A 998 -1.40 -0.69 24.74
CA SER A 998 -0.96 -1.71 25.70
C SER A 998 -0.89 -3.12 25.07
N LEU A 999 -1.67 -3.38 24.01
CA LEU A 999 -1.51 -4.52 23.09
C LEU A 999 -0.38 -4.31 22.04
N GLU A 1000 0.61 -3.49 22.37
CA GLU A 1000 1.86 -3.24 21.64
C GLU A 1000 1.75 -2.46 20.31
N HIS A 1001 0.57 -1.89 20.00
CA HIS A 1001 0.43 -1.10 18.78
C HIS A 1001 1.16 0.25 18.86
N CYS A 1002 2.27 0.36 18.13
CA CYS A 1002 3.11 1.56 18.08
C CYS A 1002 2.78 2.54 16.93
N GLY A 1003 1.78 2.21 16.10
CA GLY A 1003 1.36 2.99 14.94
C GLY A 1003 0.20 3.96 15.21
N ASN A 1004 -0.40 4.45 14.13
CA ASN A 1004 -1.50 5.41 14.17
C ASN A 1004 -2.82 4.73 14.58
N VAL A 1005 -3.53 5.37 15.50
CA VAL A 1005 -4.85 4.93 15.98
C VAL A 1005 -5.80 6.12 15.91
N SER A 1006 -7.03 5.90 15.44
CA SER A 1006 -8.11 6.89 15.49
C SER A 1006 -9.43 6.18 15.78
N VAL A 1007 -10.19 6.73 16.72
CA VAL A 1007 -11.42 6.15 17.29
C VAL A 1007 -12.47 7.25 17.46
N ILE A 1008 -13.72 6.96 17.11
CA ILE A 1008 -14.91 7.77 17.42
C ILE A 1008 -15.93 6.86 18.11
N VAL A 1009 -16.46 7.28 19.27
CA VAL A 1009 -17.53 6.60 20.01
C VAL A 1009 -18.73 7.54 20.12
N ILE A 1010 -19.92 7.03 19.80
CA ILE A 1010 -21.17 7.79 19.78
C ILE A 1010 -22.19 7.06 20.66
N ARG A 1011 -22.49 7.61 21.83
CA ARG A 1011 -23.50 7.11 22.78
C ARG A 1011 -24.88 7.62 22.38
N LEU A 1012 -25.87 6.72 22.28
CA LEU A 1012 -27.25 7.10 21.93
C LEU A 1012 -28.05 7.43 23.18
N ASN A 1013 -28.79 8.54 23.15
CA ASN A 1013 -29.66 9.00 24.23
C ASN A 1013 -31.11 8.71 23.86
N TRP A 1014 -31.68 7.64 24.40
CA TRP A 1014 -33.11 7.37 24.33
C TRP A 1014 -33.83 8.19 25.41
N LEU A 1015 -34.63 9.16 24.98
CA LEU A 1015 -35.59 9.85 25.86
C LEU A 1015 -36.73 8.87 26.21
N ASP A 1016 -37.16 8.86 27.47
CA ASP A 1016 -38.23 7.98 27.95
C ASP A 1016 -39.53 8.13 27.13
N GLY A 1017 -40.22 7.00 26.92
CA GLY A 1017 -41.24 6.84 25.88
C GLY A 1017 -42.41 7.85 25.91
N ASN A 1018 -42.71 8.43 27.07
CA ASN A 1018 -43.78 9.42 27.25
C ASN A 1018 -43.56 10.72 26.45
N ALA A 1019 -42.34 10.97 25.93
CA ALA A 1019 -42.04 12.15 25.10
C ALA A 1019 -42.30 11.95 23.59
N ARG A 1020 -42.77 10.77 23.15
CA ARG A 1020 -43.06 10.50 21.72
C ARG A 1020 -44.50 10.77 21.29
N GLU A 1021 -45.42 10.89 22.25
CA GLU A 1021 -46.80 11.36 22.01
C GLU A 1021 -47.00 12.73 22.68
N CYS A 1022 -46.33 13.74 22.13
CA CYS A 1022 -46.68 15.15 22.33
C CYS A 1022 -46.86 15.79 20.96
N ASP A 1023 -47.99 16.47 20.78
CA ASP A 1023 -48.44 16.97 19.48
C ASP A 1023 -47.41 17.87 18.78
N THR A 1024 -47.35 17.75 17.45
CA THR A 1024 -46.68 18.71 16.55
C THR A 1024 -47.43 20.06 16.46
N ARG A 1025 -48.20 20.41 17.51
CA ARG A 1025 -49.03 21.59 17.67
C ARG A 1025 -48.94 22.24 19.06
N SER A 1026 -48.18 21.67 19.99
CA SER A 1026 -48.04 22.19 21.37
C SER A 1026 -46.58 22.28 21.85
N MET A 1027 -45.68 22.69 20.95
CA MET A 1027 -44.36 23.20 21.35
C MET A 1027 -44.54 24.37 22.34
N PRO A 1028 -43.91 24.34 23.53
CA PRO A 1028 -43.74 25.54 24.34
C PRO A 1028 -42.90 26.55 23.54
N ASN A 1029 -43.34 27.82 23.49
CA ASN A 1029 -42.53 28.87 22.88
C ASN A 1029 -41.24 29.05 23.69
N PHE A 1030 -40.11 28.59 23.15
CA PHE A 1030 -38.77 28.84 23.70
C PHE A 1030 -38.37 30.30 23.49
N ASN A 1031 -39.01 31.20 24.26
CA ASN A 1031 -38.75 32.63 24.29
C ASN A 1031 -38.76 33.20 25.73
N THR A 1032 -38.90 32.34 26.74
CA THR A 1032 -39.02 32.73 28.17
C THR A 1032 -38.25 31.78 29.11
N LEU A 1033 -36.97 31.52 28.82
CA LEU A 1033 -36.00 31.21 29.89
C LEU A 1033 -34.59 31.77 29.63
N GLU A 1034 -34.48 32.83 28.84
CA GLU A 1034 -33.29 33.69 28.84
C GLU A 1034 -33.70 35.17 28.73
N LYS A 1035 -34.27 35.70 29.83
CA LYS A 1035 -34.46 37.14 30.06
C LYS A 1035 -33.76 37.59 31.35
N VAL A 1036 -32.44 37.49 31.35
CA VAL A 1036 -31.64 38.62 31.84
C VAL A 1036 -31.54 39.58 30.67
N ALA A 1037 -32.58 40.39 30.49
CA ALA A 1037 -32.62 41.37 29.42
C ALA A 1037 -31.65 42.51 29.74
N PHE A 1038 -30.61 42.65 28.94
CA PHE A 1038 -30.00 43.97 28.74
C PHE A 1038 -31.06 44.92 28.18
N SER A 1039 -31.05 46.18 28.60
CA SER A 1039 -32.09 47.12 28.19
C SER A 1039 -32.01 47.45 26.70
N GLU A 1040 -33.09 47.93 26.10
CA GLU A 1040 -33.02 48.42 24.71
C GLU A 1040 -32.12 49.67 24.59
N GLU A 1041 -31.91 50.41 25.68
CA GLU A 1041 -30.84 51.43 25.75
C GLU A 1041 -29.44 50.81 25.63
N ASP A 1042 -29.19 49.61 26.13
CA ASP A 1042 -27.87 48.96 26.05
C ASP A 1042 -27.60 48.35 24.67
N LEU A 1043 -28.65 47.98 23.93
CA LEU A 1043 -28.54 47.64 22.51
C LEU A 1043 -28.32 48.88 21.65
N ALA A 1044 -28.98 50.00 21.95
CA ALA A 1044 -28.67 51.29 21.35
C ALA A 1044 -27.20 51.69 21.64
N ARG A 1045 -26.76 51.66 22.90
CA ARG A 1045 -25.37 51.91 23.32
C ARG A 1045 -24.37 50.94 22.69
N ARG A 1046 -24.74 49.70 22.33
CA ARG A 1046 -23.86 48.78 21.57
C ARG A 1046 -23.81 49.09 20.09
N GLY A 1047 -24.89 49.57 19.48
CA GLY A 1047 -24.86 50.18 18.15
C GLY A 1047 -23.98 51.43 18.14
N GLU A 1048 -24.23 52.36 19.06
CA GLU A 1048 -23.43 53.58 19.22
C GLU A 1048 -21.97 53.29 19.57
N THR A 1049 -21.64 52.34 20.44
CA THR A 1049 -20.22 52.05 20.74
C THR A 1049 -19.53 51.25 19.64
N THR A 1050 -20.23 50.50 18.79
CA THR A 1050 -19.59 49.91 17.60
C THR A 1050 -19.41 50.94 16.48
N LEU A 1051 -20.37 51.84 16.27
CA LEU A 1051 -20.22 53.01 15.42
C LEU A 1051 -19.09 53.92 15.94
N ARG A 1052 -19.09 54.29 17.21
CA ARG A 1052 -18.07 55.14 17.83
C ARG A 1052 -16.67 54.50 17.88
N ASN A 1053 -16.56 53.17 17.93
CA ASN A 1053 -15.27 52.48 17.72
C ASN A 1053 -14.85 52.42 16.25
N ILE A 1054 -15.79 52.51 15.30
CA ILE A 1054 -15.49 52.66 13.87
C ILE A 1054 -15.12 54.13 13.57
N GLU A 1055 -15.82 55.09 14.16
CA GLU A 1055 -15.54 56.52 14.12
C GLU A 1055 -14.20 56.84 14.78
N GLU A 1056 -13.92 56.42 16.02
CA GLU A 1056 -12.58 56.57 16.62
C GLU A 1056 -11.47 55.92 15.78
N ARG A 1057 -11.77 54.83 15.05
CA ARG A 1057 -10.78 54.22 14.15
C ARG A 1057 -10.63 54.99 12.84
N LEU A 1058 -11.70 55.56 12.30
CA LEU A 1058 -11.67 56.44 11.12
C LEU A 1058 -11.05 57.79 11.46
N GLU A 1059 -11.28 58.30 12.66
CA GLU A 1059 -10.73 59.53 13.23
C GLU A 1059 -9.25 59.35 13.53
N ARG A 1060 -8.81 58.26 14.17
CA ARG A 1060 -7.37 57.93 14.31
C ARG A 1060 -6.69 57.64 12.96
N ILE A 1061 -7.41 57.10 11.98
CA ILE A 1061 -6.91 56.98 10.59
C ILE A 1061 -6.84 58.37 9.95
N SER A 1062 -7.76 59.29 10.23
CA SER A 1062 -7.75 60.67 9.73
C SER A 1062 -6.73 61.54 10.46
N GLU A 1063 -6.41 61.28 11.72
CA GLU A 1063 -5.28 61.88 12.45
C GLU A 1063 -3.95 61.31 11.95
N ALA A 1064 -3.90 60.03 11.58
CA ALA A 1064 -2.71 59.44 10.97
C ALA A 1064 -2.50 59.97 9.54
N ILE A 1065 -3.57 60.15 8.77
CA ILE A 1065 -3.54 60.82 7.46
C ILE A 1065 -3.18 62.30 7.64
N SER A 1066 -3.80 63.03 8.56
CA SER A 1066 -3.45 64.42 8.88
C SER A 1066 -1.99 64.52 9.29
N LYS A 1067 -1.46 63.63 10.15
CA LYS A 1067 -0.02 63.62 10.49
C LYS A 1067 0.87 63.32 9.29
N ILE A 1068 0.47 62.42 8.39
CA ILE A 1068 1.21 62.16 7.14
C ILE A 1068 1.13 63.38 6.20
N GLU A 1069 0.02 64.11 6.18
CA GLU A 1069 -0.18 65.35 5.43
C GLU A 1069 0.55 66.55 6.10
N ASP A 1070 0.67 66.60 7.42
CA ASP A 1070 1.38 67.63 8.19
C ASP A 1070 2.91 67.41 8.14
N ASP A 1071 3.38 66.16 8.25
CA ASP A 1071 4.78 65.76 8.09
C ASP A 1071 5.26 65.94 6.63
N SER A 1072 4.34 65.87 5.65
CA SER A 1072 4.65 66.18 4.24
C SER A 1072 4.46 67.66 3.87
N ASN A 1073 3.54 68.39 4.51
CA ASN A 1073 3.40 69.84 4.33
C ASN A 1073 4.54 70.63 5.01
N ASN A 1074 5.14 70.12 6.09
CA ASN A 1074 6.29 70.77 6.74
C ASN A 1074 7.62 70.63 5.98
N ASN A 1075 7.66 69.98 4.80
CA ASN A 1075 8.84 69.88 3.94
C ASN A 1075 8.62 70.54 2.55
N GLN A 1076 8.09 71.76 2.52
CA GLN A 1076 8.08 72.57 1.31
C GLN A 1076 9.49 73.05 0.92
N THR A 1077 10.06 72.47 -0.13
CA THR A 1077 10.59 73.16 -1.34
C THR A 1077 11.35 72.14 -2.23
N SER A 1078 11.22 72.12 -3.56
CA SER A 1078 10.36 72.89 -4.47
C SER A 1078 10.21 72.20 -5.84
N LEU A 1079 9.14 72.55 -6.58
CA LEU A 1079 8.82 72.18 -7.98
C LEU A 1079 8.52 70.69 -8.28
N GLY A 1080 7.54 70.44 -9.18
CA GLY A 1080 7.52 69.20 -9.99
C GLY A 1080 6.18 68.48 -10.23
N VAL A 1081 5.06 68.89 -9.61
CA VAL A 1081 3.78 68.16 -9.74
C VAL A 1081 3.15 68.33 -11.12
N LEU A 1082 3.17 67.29 -11.96
CA LEU A 1082 2.29 67.21 -13.14
C LEU A 1082 2.12 65.79 -13.74
N ASP A 1083 1.81 64.77 -12.93
CA ASP A 1083 1.26 63.51 -13.48
C ASP A 1083 0.49 62.65 -12.45
N CYS A 1084 -0.84 62.87 -12.29
CA CYS A 1084 -1.69 61.95 -11.48
C CYS A 1084 -3.20 61.96 -11.77
N LEU A 1085 -3.67 62.41 -12.94
CA LEU A 1085 -5.11 62.38 -13.31
C LEU A 1085 -5.52 61.28 -14.31
N ASP A 1086 -4.57 60.54 -14.89
CA ASP A 1086 -4.83 59.53 -15.95
C ASP A 1086 -4.55 58.07 -15.50
N LEU A 1087 -4.52 57.83 -14.17
CA LEU A 1087 -4.24 56.51 -13.58
C LEU A 1087 -5.48 55.83 -12.94
N ILE A 1088 -6.52 56.59 -12.60
CA ILE A 1088 -7.79 56.03 -12.12
C ILE A 1088 -8.54 55.31 -13.27
N ALA A 1089 -8.40 55.78 -14.51
CA ALA A 1089 -9.07 55.22 -15.68
C ALA A 1089 -8.49 53.88 -16.20
N ARG A 1090 -7.30 53.43 -15.74
CA ARG A 1090 -6.59 52.28 -16.33
C ARG A 1090 -6.49 51.02 -15.46
N ASN A 1091 -6.79 51.10 -14.16
CA ASN A 1091 -6.66 49.96 -13.25
C ASN A 1091 -7.83 48.95 -13.28
N SER A 1092 -8.93 49.25 -13.97
CA SER A 1092 -10.07 48.34 -14.17
C SER A 1092 -9.80 47.20 -15.16
N LEU A 1093 -8.72 47.26 -15.96
CA LEU A 1093 -8.56 46.43 -17.16
C LEU A 1093 -7.18 45.76 -17.36
N ARG A 1094 -6.42 45.42 -16.29
CA ARG A 1094 -5.13 44.72 -16.49
C ARG A 1094 -4.59 43.74 -15.42
N LYS A 1095 -5.45 42.94 -14.75
CA LYS A 1095 -5.01 41.71 -14.03
C LYS A 1095 -5.68 40.42 -14.55
N ARG A 1096 -5.71 40.26 -15.87
CA ARG A 1096 -6.08 39.01 -16.58
C ARG A 1096 -5.26 38.78 -17.85
N SER A 1097 -3.92 38.83 -17.78
CA SER A 1097 -3.07 38.46 -18.91
C SER A 1097 -1.63 38.09 -18.55
N THR A 1098 -1.12 37.09 -19.28
CA THR A 1098 0.29 36.89 -19.66
C THR A 1098 1.38 36.92 -18.59
N LEU A 1099 1.44 35.82 -17.83
CA LEU A 1099 2.73 35.17 -17.60
C LEU A 1099 3.25 34.59 -18.94
N ARG A 1100 3.97 35.39 -19.75
CA ARG A 1100 4.79 34.88 -20.87
C ARG A 1100 5.81 35.89 -21.38
N ALA A 1101 7.04 35.41 -21.63
CA ALA A 1101 8.22 36.13 -22.15
C ALA A 1101 8.70 37.30 -21.25
N ARG A 1102 9.93 37.28 -20.71
CA ARG A 1102 11.18 37.09 -21.45
C ARG A 1102 12.26 36.36 -20.65
N LEU A 1103 13.08 35.61 -21.38
CA LEU A 1103 14.39 35.09 -20.97
C LEU A 1103 15.44 35.71 -21.93
N HIS A 1104 16.71 35.72 -21.52
CA HIS A 1104 17.90 36.18 -22.26
C HIS A 1104 18.05 37.69 -22.56
N ARG A 1105 18.96 38.32 -21.79
CA ARG A 1105 20.18 39.06 -22.22
C ARG A 1105 20.48 40.18 -21.20
N SER A 1106 21.71 40.55 -20.86
CA SER A 1106 23.06 39.93 -20.92
C SER A 1106 24.06 40.99 -20.44
N LEU A 1107 25.27 40.59 -20.02
CA LEU A 1107 26.44 41.46 -19.69
C LEU A 1107 26.37 42.17 -18.32
N GLY A 1108 27.51 42.18 -17.61
CA GLY A 1108 27.78 43.02 -16.43
C GLY A 1108 28.49 44.34 -16.82
N PRO A 1109 29.37 44.93 -15.98
CA PRO A 1109 30.53 44.19 -15.41
C PRO A 1109 31.06 44.61 -14.01
N SER A 1110 31.80 43.69 -13.37
CA SER A 1110 32.88 43.96 -12.35
C SER A 1110 32.45 44.59 -10.99
N ARG A 1111 33.22 44.58 -9.89
CA ARG A 1111 34.60 44.11 -9.51
C ARG A 1111 34.51 43.23 -8.22
N CYS A 1112 35.36 42.23 -7.99
CA CYS A 1112 36.58 42.24 -7.13
C CYS A 1112 36.44 43.01 -5.79
N THR A 1113 36.87 42.53 -4.61
CA THR A 1113 38.01 41.62 -4.28
C THR A 1113 37.74 40.64 -3.10
N THR A 1114 38.67 39.70 -2.90
CA THR A 1114 38.89 38.81 -1.72
C THR A 1114 39.81 39.53 -0.67
N PRO A 1115 40.36 38.94 0.45
CA PRO A 1115 40.43 37.52 0.85
C PRO A 1115 40.42 37.15 2.38
N GLN A 1116 40.68 35.84 2.65
CA GLN A 1116 41.41 35.23 3.79
C GLN A 1116 40.74 34.86 5.14
N ASN A 1117 41.00 33.59 5.53
CA ASN A 1117 41.21 33.01 6.88
C ASN A 1117 40.04 32.99 7.90
N SER A 1118 39.88 31.98 8.78
CA SER A 1118 40.52 30.64 8.92
C SER A 1118 39.65 29.68 9.78
N LEU A 1119 39.93 28.37 9.71
CA LEU A 1119 39.37 27.27 10.54
C LEU A 1119 39.66 27.45 12.06
N PRO A 1120 38.95 26.77 13.02
CA PRO A 1120 38.34 25.43 12.88
C PRO A 1120 36.98 25.12 13.56
N ASN A 1121 36.39 23.99 13.12
CA ASN A 1121 35.50 23.01 13.80
C ASN A 1121 34.14 23.38 14.45
N ALA A 1122 33.16 22.49 14.13
CA ALA A 1122 32.02 22.00 14.92
C ALA A 1122 30.58 22.50 14.60
N HIS A 1123 29.69 21.53 14.32
CA HIS A 1123 28.21 21.51 14.32
C HIS A 1123 27.42 22.74 13.76
N SER A 1124 26.60 22.60 12.71
CA SER A 1124 25.32 21.86 12.76
C SER A 1124 24.49 22.00 11.45
N TYR A 1125 23.43 21.17 11.32
CA TYR A 1125 22.25 21.18 10.42
C TYR A 1125 22.28 21.78 8.98
N GLY A 1126 21.80 20.95 8.04
CA GLY A 1126 21.32 21.35 6.71
C GLY A 1126 20.59 20.17 6.04
N GLU A 1127 19.32 20.35 5.67
CA GLU A 1127 18.47 19.31 5.07
C GLU A 1127 18.64 19.22 3.54
N LEU A 1128 18.40 18.05 2.93
CA LEU A 1128 17.56 17.92 1.71
C LEU A 1128 17.39 16.47 1.22
N ASP A 1129 16.13 16.04 1.21
CA ASP A 1129 15.41 15.22 0.23
C ASP A 1129 15.80 13.79 -0.22
N TYR A 1130 14.76 13.12 -0.75
CA TYR A 1130 14.70 11.70 -1.08
C TYR A 1130 15.53 11.26 -2.30
N ALA A 1131 16.17 10.09 -2.19
CA ALA A 1131 16.59 9.28 -3.33
C ALA A 1131 16.22 7.79 -3.10
N SER A 1132 15.65 7.15 -4.12
CA SER A 1132 15.20 5.76 -4.07
C SER A 1132 16.36 4.76 -4.16
N ARG A 1133 16.40 3.75 -3.26
CA ARG A 1133 17.19 2.53 -3.45
C ARG A 1133 16.41 1.29 -3.00
N THR A 1134 16.28 0.33 -3.90
CA THR A 1134 16.00 -1.08 -3.59
C THR A 1134 17.26 -1.75 -2.99
N PRO A 1135 17.12 -2.84 -2.23
CA PRO A 1135 18.23 -3.38 -1.44
C PRO A 1135 19.26 -4.16 -2.28
N SER A 1136 20.53 -3.78 -2.13
CA SER A 1136 21.68 -4.60 -2.55
C SER A 1136 22.14 -5.50 -1.40
N ILE A 1137 22.44 -6.77 -1.70
CA ILE A 1137 22.96 -7.78 -0.77
C ILE A 1137 24.40 -7.43 -0.34
N THR A 1138 24.75 -7.50 0.95
CA THR A 1138 26.07 -7.99 1.44
C THR A 1138 26.18 -8.20 2.96
N SER A 1139 26.95 -9.24 3.33
CA SER A 1139 27.85 -9.40 4.51
C SER A 1139 27.32 -9.46 5.96
N ALA A 1140 27.92 -10.40 6.69
CA ALA A 1140 27.96 -10.54 8.16
C ALA A 1140 29.45 -10.41 8.66
N PRO A 1141 29.73 -10.36 9.98
CA PRO A 1141 30.99 -9.84 10.57
C PRO A 1141 32.09 -10.93 10.82
N PRO A 1142 33.29 -10.65 11.39
CA PRO A 1142 34.55 -11.20 10.83
C PRO A 1142 35.43 -12.08 11.75
N ASP A 1143 36.43 -12.73 11.12
CA ASP A 1143 37.80 -13.13 11.56
C ASP A 1143 38.10 -13.67 12.98
N PRO A 1144 38.94 -14.74 13.12
CA PRO A 1144 40.39 -14.52 13.01
C PRO A 1144 41.29 -15.66 12.44
N LEU A 1145 42.31 -15.22 11.68
CA LEU A 1145 43.73 -15.66 11.67
C LEU A 1145 44.12 -17.15 11.89
N ILE A 1146 44.85 -17.73 10.90
CA ILE A 1146 46.17 -18.39 11.09
C ILE A 1146 46.94 -18.54 9.74
N LYS A 1147 48.24 -18.80 9.83
CA LYS A 1147 49.31 -18.62 8.81
C LYS A 1147 49.27 -19.53 7.56
N PRO A 1148 49.95 -19.14 6.44
CA PRO A 1148 50.14 -19.97 5.24
C PRO A 1148 51.39 -20.89 5.29
N SER A 1149 51.47 -21.85 4.37
CA SER A 1149 52.68 -22.67 4.09
C SER A 1149 52.79 -23.08 2.61
N ASN A 1150 54.03 -23.24 2.14
CA ASN A 1150 54.47 -23.36 0.73
C ASN A 1150 54.31 -24.77 0.11
N ASN A 1151 54.97 -24.94 -1.06
CA ASN A 1151 55.37 -26.18 -1.78
C ASN A 1151 54.30 -26.70 -2.76
N ASP A 1152 54.57 -26.72 -4.09
CA ASP A 1152 55.34 -27.71 -4.88
C ASP A 1152 54.47 -28.94 -5.28
N SER A 1153 54.62 -29.62 -6.42
CA SER A 1153 55.41 -29.39 -7.65
C SER A 1153 54.90 -30.30 -8.79
N ILE A 1154 55.24 -29.97 -10.04
CA ILE A 1154 55.57 -30.87 -11.19
C ILE A 1154 54.95 -32.31 -11.20
N GLU A 1155 54.17 -32.67 -12.23
CA GLU A 1155 54.51 -33.77 -13.19
C GLU A 1155 53.49 -34.02 -14.34
N LYS A 1156 54.06 -34.35 -15.51
CA LYS A 1156 53.60 -35.28 -16.57
C LYS A 1156 54.74 -36.34 -16.70
N PRO A 1157 54.68 -37.50 -17.40
CA PRO A 1157 53.82 -37.83 -18.56
C PRO A 1157 53.45 -39.35 -18.70
N ARG A 1158 53.18 -39.80 -19.95
CA ARG A 1158 53.10 -41.20 -20.50
C ARG A 1158 51.74 -41.92 -20.34
N ILE A 1159 51.09 -42.52 -21.35
CA ILE A 1159 51.41 -43.24 -22.63
C ILE A 1159 51.19 -44.75 -22.47
N LEU A 1160 50.25 -45.31 -23.26
CA LEU A 1160 50.21 -46.64 -23.95
C LEU A 1160 48.75 -46.92 -24.41
N ASN A 1161 48.42 -47.84 -25.34
CA ASN A 1161 48.76 -47.91 -26.78
C ASN A 1161 47.76 -48.86 -27.52
N LEU A 1162 47.76 -48.86 -28.87
CA LEU A 1162 47.06 -49.82 -29.78
C LEU A 1162 45.50 -49.71 -29.81
N GLY A 1163 44.77 -49.92 -30.91
CA GLY A 1163 45.12 -50.17 -32.34
C GLY A 1163 43.92 -49.82 -33.27
N THR A 1164 44.11 -49.55 -34.57
CA THR A 1164 44.04 -50.51 -35.73
C THR A 1164 42.62 -51.08 -36.00
N ASP A 1165 41.97 -50.97 -37.17
CA ASP A 1165 42.29 -50.42 -38.52
C ASP A 1165 40.99 -50.00 -39.29
N ASP A 1166 41.14 -49.27 -40.41
CA ASP A 1166 40.44 -49.23 -41.73
C ASP A 1166 39.02 -49.85 -41.95
N ASP A 1167 38.10 -49.37 -42.82
CA ASP A 1167 37.75 -48.03 -43.40
C ASP A 1167 36.22 -48.03 -43.82
N GLU A 1168 35.61 -47.66 -44.97
CA GLU A 1168 35.97 -47.16 -46.32
C GLU A 1168 34.78 -46.41 -47.04
N TYR A 1169 34.63 -46.49 -48.38
CA TYR A 1169 33.68 -45.75 -49.26
C TYR A 1169 32.21 -46.28 -49.30
N THR A 1170 31.18 -45.74 -50.01
CA THR A 1170 30.96 -44.62 -50.99
C THR A 1170 29.49 -44.11 -50.88
N VAL A 1171 29.13 -42.83 -51.10
CA VAL A 1171 28.55 -42.21 -52.35
C VAL A 1171 27.39 -43.04 -53.00
N SER A 1172 26.16 -42.55 -53.24
CA SER A 1172 25.76 -41.33 -54.00
C SER A 1172 24.27 -40.90 -53.89
N GLN A 1173 23.94 -39.67 -54.33
CA GLN A 1173 22.85 -39.18 -55.24
C GLN A 1173 21.50 -39.98 -55.39
N LYS A 1174 20.31 -39.42 -55.73
CA LYS A 1174 19.75 -38.07 -56.00
C LYS A 1174 18.21 -38.17 -56.26
N ASN A 1175 17.48 -37.04 -56.23
CA ASN A 1175 16.21 -36.77 -56.97
C ASN A 1175 14.98 -37.67 -56.64
N ASN A 1176 13.71 -37.35 -56.92
CA ASN A 1176 12.96 -36.10 -57.26
C ASN A 1176 11.60 -36.16 -56.48
N GLY A 1177 10.81 -35.09 -56.32
CA GLY A 1177 9.71 -34.65 -57.22
C GLY A 1177 8.66 -35.75 -57.44
N ASP A 1178 7.33 -35.62 -57.35
CA ASP A 1178 6.30 -34.56 -57.44
C ASP A 1178 4.93 -35.34 -57.23
N GLU A 1179 3.68 -34.86 -57.21
CA GLU A 1179 2.98 -33.58 -56.96
C GLU A 1179 1.46 -33.86 -56.66
N TYR A 1180 0.77 -32.91 -56.03
CA TYR A 1180 -0.68 -32.57 -56.15
C TYR A 1180 -1.90 -33.48 -55.76
N LYS A 1181 -2.86 -32.78 -55.10
CA LYS A 1181 -4.36 -32.86 -55.15
C LYS A 1181 -5.05 -34.09 -54.48
N SER A 1182 -6.14 -33.99 -53.70
CA SER A 1182 -7.42 -33.22 -53.76
C SER A 1182 -8.39 -33.77 -54.83
N ASP A 1183 -9.73 -33.91 -54.65
CA ASP A 1183 -10.73 -33.50 -53.64
C ASP A 1183 -11.80 -34.62 -53.47
N SER A 1184 -12.36 -34.92 -52.28
CA SER A 1184 -13.58 -34.38 -51.62
C SER A 1184 -14.99 -34.79 -52.17
N ILE A 1185 -15.88 -35.22 -51.25
CA ILE A 1185 -17.36 -35.02 -51.17
C ILE A 1185 -18.40 -36.05 -51.74
N ASN A 1186 -19.45 -36.31 -50.92
CA ASN A 1186 -20.75 -37.03 -51.10
C ASN A 1186 -20.77 -38.57 -51.30
N ALA A 1187 -21.61 -39.43 -50.67
CA ALA A 1187 -22.97 -39.38 -50.04
C ALA A 1187 -24.16 -39.58 -51.04
N PRO A 1188 -25.40 -40.03 -50.64
CA PRO A 1188 -25.98 -40.29 -49.29
C PRO A 1188 -26.83 -41.60 -49.14
N LEU A 1189 -27.55 -41.82 -48.00
CA LEU A 1189 -29.01 -42.17 -47.94
C LEU A 1189 -29.60 -42.43 -46.51
N ARG A 1190 -30.88 -42.04 -46.33
CA ARG A 1190 -31.95 -42.51 -45.37
C ARG A 1190 -31.84 -42.38 -43.83
N HIS A 1191 -32.40 -41.27 -43.33
CA HIS A 1191 -33.61 -41.17 -42.46
C HIS A 1191 -33.71 -41.76 -41.02
N ARG A 1192 -33.82 -40.83 -40.03
CA ARG A 1192 -34.76 -40.71 -38.86
C ARG A 1192 -35.04 -41.95 -37.96
N ALA A 1193 -35.09 -41.88 -36.61
CA ALA A 1193 -34.80 -40.88 -35.55
C ALA A 1193 -34.91 -41.63 -34.16
N ARG A 1194 -35.10 -41.12 -32.92
CA ARG A 1194 -35.40 -39.78 -32.31
C ARG A 1194 -35.22 -39.87 -30.76
N TYR A 1195 -34.55 -38.91 -30.08
CA TYR A 1195 -34.43 -38.76 -28.59
C TYR A 1195 -33.78 -39.97 -27.82
N SER A 1196 -33.40 -39.94 -26.52
CA SER A 1196 -32.84 -38.93 -25.57
C SER A 1196 -32.46 -39.65 -24.23
N ILE A 1197 -31.89 -38.93 -23.24
CA ILE A 1197 -31.76 -39.25 -21.78
C ILE A 1197 -30.59 -40.13 -21.26
N ARG A 1198 -29.66 -39.44 -20.56
CA ARG A 1198 -28.94 -39.73 -19.29
C ARG A 1198 -28.88 -41.15 -18.64
N SER A 1199 -27.64 -41.52 -18.28
CA SER A 1199 -27.09 -41.79 -16.90
C SER A 1199 -26.98 -43.21 -16.26
N ARG A 1200 -25.88 -43.34 -15.48
CA ARG A 1200 -25.68 -44.01 -14.16
C ARG A 1200 -25.74 -45.56 -13.98
N VAL A 1201 -24.65 -46.06 -13.35
CA VAL A 1201 -24.59 -46.92 -12.13
C VAL A 1201 -24.79 -48.45 -12.23
N GLU A 1202 -23.75 -49.17 -11.75
CA GLU A 1202 -23.73 -50.56 -11.22
C GLU A 1202 -24.23 -51.69 -12.17
N MET A 1203 -24.05 -52.99 -11.92
CA MET A 1203 -23.50 -53.74 -10.76
C MET A 1203 -22.76 -55.00 -11.26
N PHE A 1204 -21.82 -55.55 -10.49
CA PHE A 1204 -21.33 -56.92 -10.70
C PHE A 1204 -21.00 -57.60 -9.37
N ASP A 1205 -21.63 -58.73 -9.11
CA ASP A 1205 -21.46 -59.54 -7.89
C ASP A 1205 -21.69 -61.02 -8.23
N LYS A 1206 -20.78 -61.92 -7.78
CA LYS A 1206 -20.99 -63.38 -7.68
C LYS A 1206 -19.77 -64.15 -7.11
N LEU A 1207 -20.08 -64.97 -6.11
CA LEU A 1207 -19.49 -66.29 -5.79
C LEU A 1207 -18.07 -66.36 -5.18
N ASN A 1208 -18.04 -66.10 -3.87
CA ASN A 1208 -17.42 -66.92 -2.80
C ASN A 1208 -16.53 -68.12 -3.18
N LEU A 1209 -15.39 -68.23 -2.47
CA LEU A 1209 -15.03 -69.43 -1.68
C LEU A 1209 -13.97 -69.11 -0.58
N ASN A 1210 -14.38 -69.25 0.69
CA ASN A 1210 -13.71 -69.89 1.84
C ASN A 1210 -12.16 -70.06 1.90
N THR A 1211 -11.44 -69.98 3.04
CA THR A 1211 -11.78 -69.81 4.49
C THR A 1211 -10.49 -69.67 5.35
N VAL A 1212 -10.63 -69.30 6.64
CA VAL A 1212 -9.84 -69.78 7.81
C VAL A 1212 -8.31 -69.53 7.77
N THR A 1213 -7.74 -68.51 8.43
CA THR A 1213 -7.60 -68.21 9.88
C THR A 1213 -6.66 -69.13 10.69
N SER A 1214 -5.63 -68.50 11.29
CA SER A 1214 -5.01 -68.78 12.61
C SER A 1214 -4.49 -70.18 12.97
N ARG A 1215 -3.25 -70.25 13.51
CA ARG A 1215 -2.96 -71.06 14.72
C ARG A 1215 -1.63 -70.71 15.43
N GLU A 1216 -1.71 -70.80 16.76
CA GLU A 1216 -0.69 -71.26 17.73
C GLU A 1216 0.53 -70.40 18.21
N ARG A 1217 0.37 -69.94 19.47
CA ARG A 1217 1.21 -70.27 20.67
C ARG A 1217 2.57 -69.58 20.93
N PHE A 1218 2.93 -69.68 22.23
CA PHE A 1218 4.25 -69.60 22.90
C PHE A 1218 4.88 -68.26 23.35
N GLN A 1219 4.50 -67.91 24.60
CA GLN A 1219 5.33 -67.45 25.72
C GLN A 1219 6.88 -67.53 25.61
N ARG A 1220 7.58 -66.46 26.05
CA ARG A 1220 8.69 -66.39 27.05
C ARG A 1220 9.46 -65.05 26.90
N ALA A 1221 9.99 -64.37 27.93
CA ALA A 1221 9.78 -64.45 29.39
C ALA A 1221 10.36 -63.22 30.14
N ARG A 1222 9.75 -62.86 31.30
CA ARG A 1222 10.32 -62.09 32.46
C ARG A 1222 10.68 -60.59 32.24
N LEU A 1223 10.61 -59.68 33.23
CA LEU A 1223 10.37 -59.75 34.71
C LEU A 1223 9.63 -58.48 35.25
N SER A 1224 8.70 -58.66 36.22
CA SER A 1224 8.36 -57.85 37.45
C SER A 1224 8.55 -56.31 37.55
N VAL A 1225 7.80 -55.47 38.29
CA VAL A 1225 6.76 -55.56 39.37
C VAL A 1225 5.80 -54.34 39.21
N GLY A 1226 4.50 -54.30 39.55
CA GLY A 1226 3.53 -55.32 39.96
C GLY A 1226 2.36 -54.79 40.85
N ARG A 1227 1.12 -55.30 40.64
CA ARG A 1227 -0.12 -55.12 41.48
C ARG A 1227 -0.75 -53.71 41.47
N HIS A 1228 -2.06 -53.45 41.65
CA HIS A 1228 -3.36 -54.19 41.77
C HIS A 1228 -4.51 -53.12 41.70
N LEU A 1229 -5.83 -53.31 41.46
CA LEU A 1229 -6.84 -54.35 41.12
C LEU A 1229 -8.00 -53.59 40.38
N ARG A 1230 -8.63 -54.03 39.28
CA ARG A 1230 -9.67 -55.10 39.08
C ARG A 1230 -11.08 -54.78 39.64
N MET A 1231 -12.00 -54.21 38.83
CA MET A 1231 -13.25 -54.88 38.32
C MET A 1231 -14.29 -53.96 37.62
N LYS A 1232 -14.83 -54.49 36.50
CA LYS A 1232 -16.21 -54.45 35.92
C LYS A 1232 -17.04 -53.15 35.78
N THR A 1233 -17.60 -53.04 34.57
CA THR A 1233 -18.79 -52.31 34.06
C THR A 1233 -20.10 -53.11 34.32
N PRO A 1234 -21.30 -52.74 33.80
CA PRO A 1234 -21.76 -51.51 33.11
C PRO A 1234 -22.84 -50.76 33.98
N ASP A 1235 -24.08 -50.32 33.63
CA ASP A 1235 -24.94 -50.36 32.41
C ASP A 1235 -26.14 -49.36 32.50
N GLU A 1236 -27.08 -49.43 31.54
CA GLU A 1236 -28.42 -48.80 31.40
C GLU A 1236 -28.53 -47.31 30.98
N ALA A 1237 -29.54 -46.86 30.21
CA ALA A 1237 -30.34 -47.48 29.13
C ALA A 1237 -31.23 -46.43 28.38
N GLU A 1238 -31.31 -46.49 27.05
CA GLU A 1238 -32.39 -46.01 26.13
C GLU A 1238 -32.95 -44.55 26.24
N THR A 1239 -33.72 -43.95 25.31
CA THR A 1239 -34.39 -44.42 24.07
C THR A 1239 -34.42 -43.35 22.94
N LYS A 1240 -34.41 -43.84 21.68
CA LYS A 1240 -35.08 -43.42 20.40
C LYS A 1240 -36.05 -42.20 20.44
N THR A 1241 -36.32 -41.39 19.38
CA THR A 1241 -36.14 -41.55 17.90
C THR A 1241 -36.41 -40.23 17.11
N ARG A 1242 -35.76 -40.03 15.93
CA ARG A 1242 -36.25 -39.35 14.68
C ARG A 1242 -36.74 -37.87 14.75
N SER A 1243 -36.74 -37.04 13.69
CA SER A 1243 -36.34 -37.20 12.26
C SER A 1243 -36.18 -35.84 11.53
N ILE A 1244 -35.30 -35.81 10.53
CA ILE A 1244 -35.32 -34.97 9.30
C ILE A 1244 -35.45 -33.43 9.48
N LEU A 1245 -34.32 -32.73 9.34
CA LEU A 1245 -34.05 -31.87 8.18
C LEU A 1245 -32.52 -31.77 7.94
#